data_AF-A0A136KVI3-F1
#
_entry.id   AF-A0A136KVI3-F1
#
_cell.length_a   1.000
_cell.length_b   1.000
_cell.length_c   1.000
_cell.angle_alpha   90.00
_cell.angle_beta   90.00
_cell.angle_gamma   90.00
#
_symmetry.space_group_name_H-M   'P 1'
#
loop_
_entity.id
_entity.type
_entity.pdbx_description
1 polymer ?
#
loop_
_entity_poly.entity_id
_entity_poly.type
_entity_poly.pdbx_seq_one_letter_code
_entity_poly.pdbx_strand_id
1 'polypeptide(L)'
;MKQKIYTLLSVLMLLSMLFAACAPATAPVTDEPVASVVPSVTDEAPAATEEAPTTERHGGWLDEIVVSVVSGDSAISQIQAGAIDFFSFNLASDVYPAIQEAKLLASQSLGGYYGISLNPAVFADSAVLNPFSNRKIRESLNWLIDRNYINQEIFAGGSLPKLLPITTQLVEYTNLIDTARALESKYAFNAEKAKEVINAEMVAMGAELVDGKWQFNGKPVTLIFLIRSDGDGTRQPIGDYVSNQLESVGFTVDRQYKTASEAFPIWQGTVAAEGQWHLYTAGYGVSGLSSLRDESGNIQQSYLNTSIQSSEPFISNVSDPEFQKLGDDLAQGVYTDKEARDKAMARALELALEDSLFVWVIDQQTYAPYADNVQVTYDLATGPESTNSGPYNLRFIDQEGGTMRIGTNDLFTEPWNGVAGSNWIWDGWVLRMTTQGSSNVTGAGGMMADPYTGLAYPQRIASAQLTHVEGLPINQNLDWLTVETVPQIDVPADTWVDWDAENQRFITVGEKYPDGLTANIKSTVVYPADLFETIKWHDGSPLSAGDFVMNIIQSLDLGKPESALYDESLALSINAFLESFKGYRIVSTDPLTIEAYTDFYQRDAELNIVTLWPQDLYGLGYENPWTVLAVSNLAEANKEIAFSEDKAGVLEVEQTNWIGGPSLEVLNKYLDQAASESYIPFEATLGEYISKEEADLRYANLKAWVEAHNHYLVGTGPYYLDQVFLTEKSAVLKNFADFPDLANRWSQFSEPKRATTVLDGPGQVTVGSEAVFDAYITFKDEPYLLTDIARVKYILYDVTGTVLEVGDAVAVEDGHFQVTLSAESTAKLPTGSARLEVAVVPIPVAIPSFTSFDFVAQ
;
A
#
# COMPACT_ATOMS: atom_id res chain seq x y z
N MET A 1 -1.05 12.77 -62.24
CA MET A 1 -2.04 13.67 -62.89
C MET A 1 -3.50 13.15 -62.81
N LYS A 2 -3.85 12.27 -61.85
CA LYS A 2 -5.26 11.83 -61.61
C LYS A 2 -5.76 12.03 -60.17
N GLN A 3 -4.92 12.44 -59.21
CA GLN A 3 -5.35 12.78 -57.84
C GLN A 3 -5.68 14.27 -57.62
N LYS A 4 -5.25 15.18 -58.51
CA LYS A 4 -5.55 16.63 -58.40
C LYS A 4 -6.92 17.05 -58.96
N ILE A 5 -7.69 16.13 -59.54
CA ILE A 5 -9.00 16.40 -60.16
C ILE A 5 -10.16 16.08 -59.20
N TYR A 6 -9.98 15.18 -58.23
CA TYR A 6 -11.01 14.87 -57.24
C TYR A 6 -11.13 15.93 -56.13
N THR A 7 -10.01 16.55 -55.72
CA THR A 7 -10.02 17.64 -54.73
C THR A 7 -10.66 18.93 -55.25
N LEU A 8 -10.65 19.16 -56.57
CA LEU A 8 -11.26 20.34 -57.19
C LEU A 8 -12.79 20.19 -57.33
N LEU A 9 -13.30 18.97 -57.45
CA LEU A 9 -14.74 18.68 -57.55
C LEU A 9 -15.45 18.67 -56.19
N SER A 10 -14.76 18.31 -55.11
CA SER A 10 -15.33 18.37 -53.75
C SER A 10 -15.46 19.80 -53.21
N VAL A 11 -14.54 20.69 -53.59
CA VAL A 11 -14.58 22.13 -53.20
C VAL A 11 -15.63 22.91 -53.97
N LEU A 12 -15.99 22.49 -55.19
CA LEU A 12 -17.04 23.11 -56.01
C LEU A 12 -18.47 22.74 -55.57
N MET A 13 -18.67 21.62 -54.87
CA MET A 13 -19.99 21.24 -54.31
C MET A 13 -20.32 21.94 -52.98
N LEU A 14 -19.31 22.28 -52.17
CA LEU A 14 -19.49 23.06 -50.93
C LEU A 14 -19.76 24.55 -51.19
N LEU A 15 -19.31 25.08 -52.34
CA LEU A 15 -19.58 26.46 -52.75
C LEU A 15 -20.95 26.66 -53.44
N SER A 16 -21.69 25.60 -53.76
CA SER A 16 -23.03 25.69 -54.35
C SER A 16 -24.20 25.72 -53.36
N MET A 17 -23.94 25.59 -52.05
CA MET A 17 -25.00 25.65 -51.02
C MET A 17 -25.10 26.99 -50.26
N LEU A 18 -24.25 27.98 -50.59
CA LEU A 18 -24.13 29.22 -49.82
C LEU A 18 -24.75 30.48 -50.46
N PHE A 19 -25.55 30.36 -51.52
CA PHE A 19 -26.27 31.52 -52.09
C PHE A 19 -27.71 31.20 -52.51
N ALA A 20 -28.59 31.08 -51.53
CA ALA A 20 -30.01 31.41 -51.68
C ALA A 20 -30.41 32.26 -50.46
N ALA A 21 -30.54 33.56 -50.69
CA ALA A 21 -30.74 34.60 -49.69
C ALA A 21 -32.20 35.10 -49.64
N CYS A 22 -32.51 35.81 -48.53
CA CYS A 22 -33.54 36.86 -48.33
C CYS A 22 -34.99 36.41 -48.05
N ALA A 23 -35.80 36.99 -47.14
CA ALA A 23 -35.78 38.09 -46.14
C ALA A 23 -37.20 38.09 -45.45
N PRO A 24 -37.69 39.06 -44.62
CA PRO A 24 -37.11 40.03 -43.67
C PRO A 24 -37.75 39.98 -42.24
N ALA A 25 -37.33 40.91 -41.37
CA ALA A 25 -37.52 41.02 -39.91
C ALA A 25 -38.92 41.42 -39.36
N THR A 26 -39.12 41.13 -38.05
CA THR A 26 -40.02 41.84 -37.11
C THR A 26 -39.45 41.80 -35.68
N ALA A 27 -39.50 42.94 -34.97
CA ALA A 27 -39.41 43.09 -33.51
C ALA A 27 -40.74 43.73 -33.02
N PRO A 28 -41.07 43.87 -31.71
CA PRO A 28 -40.36 43.55 -30.46
C PRO A 28 -41.23 42.79 -29.42
N VAL A 29 -40.72 42.53 -28.20
CA VAL A 29 -41.32 42.84 -26.87
C VAL A 29 -40.47 42.17 -25.77
N THR A 30 -40.04 42.98 -24.81
CA THR A 30 -39.49 42.59 -23.50
C THR A 30 -40.61 42.17 -22.56
N ASP A 31 -40.49 40.99 -21.94
CA ASP A 31 -41.10 40.66 -20.64
C ASP A 31 -40.16 39.72 -19.87
N GLU A 32 -40.07 39.93 -18.56
CA GLU A 32 -39.21 39.25 -17.58
C GLU A 32 -39.52 37.74 -17.47
N PRO A 33 -38.53 36.86 -17.19
CA PRO A 33 -38.83 35.48 -16.83
C PRO A 33 -39.18 35.37 -15.35
N VAL A 34 -40.46 35.10 -15.12
CA VAL A 34 -41.01 34.46 -13.93
C VAL A 34 -40.42 33.04 -13.80
N ALA A 35 -40.10 32.63 -12.58
CA ALA A 35 -39.58 31.33 -12.22
C ALA A 35 -40.41 30.16 -12.79
N SER A 36 -39.74 29.23 -13.48
CA SER A 36 -40.29 27.92 -13.84
C SER A 36 -39.24 26.82 -13.70
N VAL A 37 -39.51 25.95 -12.73
CA VAL A 37 -39.17 24.52 -12.60
C VAL A 37 -38.26 23.94 -13.69
N VAL A 38 -37.07 23.51 -13.29
CA VAL A 38 -36.17 22.67 -14.11
C VAL A 38 -36.75 21.25 -14.16
N PRO A 39 -36.99 20.67 -15.35
CA PRO A 39 -37.31 19.26 -15.48
C PRO A 39 -36.06 18.40 -15.30
N SER A 40 -36.25 17.22 -14.70
CA SER A 40 -35.22 16.20 -14.47
C SER A 40 -34.42 15.90 -15.73
N VAL A 41 -33.10 16.03 -15.63
CA VAL A 41 -32.16 15.49 -16.61
C VAL A 41 -32.27 13.97 -16.53
N THR A 42 -32.72 13.37 -17.62
CA THR A 42 -32.63 11.94 -17.87
C THR A 42 -31.18 11.53 -17.99
N ASP A 43 -30.83 10.42 -17.32
CA ASP A 43 -29.55 9.71 -17.39
C ASP A 43 -29.09 9.52 -18.84
N GLU A 44 -28.03 10.22 -19.23
CA GLU A 44 -27.08 9.74 -20.21
C GLU A 44 -25.84 9.31 -19.44
N ALA A 45 -25.70 7.99 -19.28
CA ALA A 45 -24.50 7.36 -18.75
C ALA A 45 -23.29 7.78 -19.61
N PRO A 46 -22.16 8.18 -19.02
CA PRO A 46 -20.94 8.41 -19.79
C PRO A 46 -20.45 7.08 -20.36
N ALA A 47 -20.45 6.97 -21.68
CA ALA A 47 -19.95 5.82 -22.42
C ALA A 47 -18.51 6.07 -22.86
N ALA A 48 -17.58 5.28 -22.30
CA ALA A 48 -16.51 4.55 -22.99
C ALA A 48 -15.59 3.90 -21.94
N THR A 49 -16.12 2.96 -21.17
CA THR A 49 -15.30 1.89 -20.57
C THR A 49 -15.11 0.82 -21.64
N GLU A 50 -13.86 0.41 -21.85
CA GLU A 50 -13.51 -0.82 -22.59
C GLU A 50 -14.43 -1.94 -22.05
N GLU A 51 -15.34 -2.48 -22.88
CA GLU A 51 -16.28 -3.49 -22.43
C GLU A 51 -15.49 -4.68 -21.89
N ALA A 52 -15.67 -4.97 -20.60
CA ALA A 52 -15.09 -6.14 -19.97
C ALA A 52 -15.37 -7.38 -20.82
N PRO A 53 -14.40 -8.32 -20.98
CA PRO A 53 -14.66 -9.55 -21.69
C PRO A 53 -15.88 -10.25 -21.07
N THR A 54 -16.89 -10.51 -21.89
CA THR A 54 -18.13 -11.18 -21.45
C THR A 54 -17.85 -12.66 -21.22
N THR A 55 -18.32 -13.22 -20.10
CA THR A 55 -18.11 -14.63 -19.76
C THR A 55 -19.32 -15.21 -19.01
N GLU A 56 -19.52 -16.53 -19.12
CA GLU A 56 -20.42 -17.31 -18.25
C GLU A 56 -19.62 -18.14 -17.21
N ARG A 57 -18.28 -18.05 -17.22
CA ARG A 57 -17.40 -18.80 -16.32
C ARG A 57 -17.45 -18.22 -14.92
N HIS A 58 -17.56 -19.10 -13.93
CA HIS A 58 -17.46 -18.79 -12.51
C HIS A 58 -16.04 -18.99 -11.96
N GLY A 59 -15.69 -18.26 -10.89
CA GLY A 59 -14.36 -18.32 -10.28
C GLY A 59 -13.32 -17.52 -11.09
N GLY A 60 -12.09 -18.00 -11.16
CA GLY A 60 -11.04 -17.34 -11.95
C GLY A 60 -11.01 -17.75 -13.44
N TRP A 61 -10.29 -17.01 -14.27
CA TRP A 61 -10.23 -17.24 -15.72
C TRP A 61 -9.50 -18.53 -16.13
N LEU A 62 -8.51 -18.99 -15.36
CA LEU A 62 -7.67 -20.13 -15.68
C LEU A 62 -8.31 -21.44 -15.19
N ASP A 63 -7.97 -22.57 -15.80
CA ASP A 63 -8.35 -23.89 -15.26
C ASP A 63 -7.41 -24.31 -14.14
N GLU A 64 -6.12 -24.01 -14.32
CA GLU A 64 -5.05 -24.43 -13.42
C GLU A 64 -3.96 -23.35 -13.34
N ILE A 65 -3.39 -23.18 -12.15
CA ILE A 65 -2.22 -22.34 -11.90
C ILE A 65 -1.15 -23.21 -11.26
N VAL A 66 0.05 -23.21 -11.83
CA VAL A 66 1.21 -23.89 -11.26
C VAL A 66 2.20 -22.84 -10.81
N VAL A 67 2.45 -22.75 -9.51
CA VAL A 67 3.43 -21.83 -8.93
C VAL A 67 4.67 -22.62 -8.53
N SER A 68 5.85 -22.12 -8.90
CA SER A 68 7.12 -22.80 -8.63
C SER A 68 8.23 -21.81 -8.32
N VAL A 69 9.20 -22.24 -7.51
CA VAL A 69 10.38 -21.41 -7.23
C VAL A 69 11.29 -21.35 -8.45
N VAL A 70 11.57 -20.13 -8.89
CA VAL A 70 12.42 -19.80 -10.04
C VAL A 70 13.39 -18.71 -9.63
N SER A 71 14.67 -18.88 -9.98
CA SER A 71 15.65 -17.81 -9.77
C SER A 71 15.35 -16.61 -10.68
N GLY A 72 15.26 -15.42 -10.07
CA GLY A 72 15.04 -14.15 -10.77
C GLY A 72 16.03 -13.89 -11.92
N ASP A 73 17.30 -14.28 -11.77
CA ASP A 73 18.34 -14.16 -12.81
C ASP A 73 17.99 -14.92 -14.10
N SER A 74 17.15 -15.96 -14.01
CA SER A 74 16.73 -16.77 -15.14
C SER A 74 15.32 -16.43 -15.65
N ALA A 75 14.56 -15.59 -14.94
CA ALA A 75 13.13 -15.36 -15.17
C ALA A 75 12.81 -15.00 -16.63
N ILE A 76 13.49 -13.98 -17.18
CA ILE A 76 13.31 -13.53 -18.57
C ILE A 76 13.55 -14.68 -19.56
N SER A 77 14.64 -15.43 -19.38
CA SER A 77 15.00 -16.54 -20.27
C SER A 77 14.01 -17.71 -20.19
N GLN A 78 13.43 -17.96 -19.01
CA GLN A 78 12.43 -19.00 -18.83
C GLN A 78 11.08 -18.62 -19.45
N ILE A 79 10.70 -17.33 -19.40
CA ILE A 79 9.52 -16.83 -20.11
C ILE A 79 9.71 -16.95 -21.63
N GLN A 80 10.86 -16.54 -22.15
CA GLN A 80 11.18 -16.69 -23.59
C GLN A 80 11.21 -18.15 -24.05
N ALA A 81 11.59 -19.07 -23.17
CA ALA A 81 11.59 -20.51 -23.43
C ALA A 81 10.19 -21.15 -23.30
N GLY A 82 9.19 -20.42 -22.78
CA GLY A 82 7.85 -20.94 -22.47
C GLY A 82 7.83 -21.94 -21.30
N ALA A 83 8.83 -21.89 -20.42
CA ALA A 83 8.89 -22.74 -19.22
C ALA A 83 7.99 -22.19 -18.10
N ILE A 84 7.91 -20.87 -18.00
CA ILE A 84 6.92 -20.13 -17.20
C ILE A 84 6.30 -19.05 -18.10
N ASP A 85 5.10 -18.59 -17.77
CA ASP A 85 4.38 -17.53 -18.49
C ASP A 85 4.56 -16.17 -17.80
N PHE A 86 4.80 -16.21 -16.49
CA PHE A 86 4.88 -15.05 -15.60
C PHE A 86 5.89 -15.29 -14.48
N PHE A 87 6.74 -14.32 -14.20
CA PHE A 87 7.52 -14.27 -12.96
C PHE A 87 6.93 -13.23 -12.03
N SER A 88 6.35 -13.67 -10.91
CA SER A 88 5.51 -12.83 -10.04
C SER A 88 6.27 -11.96 -9.06
N PHE A 89 7.48 -12.37 -8.71
CA PHE A 89 8.29 -11.65 -7.74
C PHE A 89 8.96 -10.42 -8.36
N ASN A 90 9.06 -9.37 -7.57
CA ASN A 90 9.59 -8.08 -7.99
C ASN A 90 11.12 -8.13 -8.24
N LEU A 91 11.54 -7.85 -9.47
CA LEU A 91 12.94 -7.67 -9.86
C LEU A 91 13.35 -6.19 -9.74
N ALA A 92 14.64 -5.96 -9.54
CA ALA A 92 15.22 -4.62 -9.44
C ALA A 92 15.09 -3.84 -10.78
N SER A 93 15.16 -2.51 -10.69
CA SER A 93 14.92 -1.61 -11.82
C SER A 93 15.98 -1.68 -12.92
N ASP A 94 17.19 -2.13 -12.62
CA ASP A 94 18.26 -2.33 -13.59
C ASP A 94 18.00 -3.51 -14.56
N VAL A 95 17.06 -4.40 -14.23
CA VAL A 95 16.61 -5.50 -15.09
C VAL A 95 15.63 -5.03 -16.18
N TYR A 96 14.97 -3.89 -16.00
CA TYR A 96 13.92 -3.41 -16.91
C TYR A 96 14.36 -3.29 -18.39
N PRO A 97 15.55 -2.76 -18.73
CA PRO A 97 16.03 -2.75 -20.12
C PRO A 97 16.09 -4.15 -20.76
N ALA A 98 16.45 -5.19 -20.00
CA ALA A 98 16.51 -6.55 -20.49
C ALA A 98 15.10 -7.14 -20.74
N ILE A 99 14.12 -6.79 -19.90
CA ILE A 99 12.70 -7.14 -20.12
C ILE A 99 12.22 -6.55 -21.46
N GLN A 100 12.51 -5.26 -21.70
CA GLN A 100 12.14 -4.58 -22.94
C GLN A 100 12.83 -5.19 -24.17
N GLU A 101 14.13 -5.49 -24.09
CA GLU A 101 14.87 -6.15 -25.19
C GLU A 101 14.28 -7.53 -25.50
N ALA A 102 13.85 -8.26 -24.47
CA ALA A 102 13.17 -9.54 -24.59
C ALA A 102 11.74 -9.44 -25.16
N LYS A 103 11.20 -8.23 -25.32
CA LYS A 103 9.81 -7.93 -25.74
C LYS A 103 8.76 -8.54 -24.80
N LEU A 104 9.11 -8.65 -23.53
CA LEU A 104 8.17 -9.04 -22.49
C LEU A 104 7.45 -7.80 -21.96
N LEU A 105 6.27 -8.02 -21.40
CA LEU A 105 5.57 -7.03 -20.60
C LEU A 105 6.09 -7.08 -19.16
N ALA A 106 5.85 -6.02 -18.38
CA ALA A 106 6.20 -5.99 -16.97
C ALA A 106 5.19 -5.18 -16.16
N SER A 107 4.95 -5.61 -14.93
CA SER A 107 4.36 -4.75 -13.91
C SER A 107 5.39 -3.70 -13.48
N GLN A 108 4.92 -2.61 -12.88
CA GLN A 108 5.78 -1.63 -12.23
C GLN A 108 5.16 -1.25 -10.89
N SER A 109 5.89 -1.52 -9.81
CA SER A 109 5.51 -1.20 -8.42
C SER A 109 6.64 -0.48 -7.69
N LEU A 110 6.37 -0.08 -6.44
CA LEU A 110 7.42 0.37 -5.53
C LEU A 110 8.14 -0.86 -4.94
N GLY A 111 9.43 -0.75 -4.67
CA GLY A 111 10.20 -1.82 -3.99
C GLY A 111 10.32 -1.59 -2.49
N GLY A 112 10.68 -0.36 -2.13
CA GLY A 112 11.10 0.05 -0.80
C GLY A 112 11.78 1.41 -0.89
N TYR A 113 12.17 1.98 0.24
CA TYR A 113 12.82 3.28 0.26
C TYR A 113 13.98 3.32 1.24
N TYR A 114 15.09 3.93 0.81
CA TYR A 114 16.35 3.96 1.53
C TYR A 114 16.81 5.36 1.90
N GLY A 115 17.58 5.43 2.97
CA GLY A 115 18.28 6.63 3.40
C GLY A 115 19.32 6.34 4.45
N ILE A 116 19.87 7.42 5.02
CA ILE A 116 20.92 7.36 6.04
C ILE A 116 20.33 7.78 7.38
N SER A 117 20.28 6.84 8.32
CA SER A 117 19.91 7.10 9.71
C SER A 117 21.13 7.62 10.46
N LEU A 118 20.95 8.66 11.27
CA LEU A 118 22.03 9.34 11.99
C LEU A 118 21.89 9.15 13.50
N ASN A 119 23.01 9.01 14.20
CA ASN A 119 23.04 9.05 15.66
C ASN A 119 23.07 10.53 16.14
N PRO A 120 22.01 11.06 16.77
CA PRO A 120 21.93 12.46 17.16
C PRO A 120 22.54 12.73 18.54
N ALA A 121 22.98 11.71 19.27
CA ALA A 121 23.37 11.87 20.66
C ALA A 121 24.72 12.59 20.81
N VAL A 122 24.81 13.46 21.82
CA VAL A 122 26.12 13.87 22.34
C VAL A 122 26.73 12.66 23.06
N PHE A 123 27.94 12.27 22.68
CA PHE A 123 28.57 11.09 23.27
C PHE A 123 28.98 11.32 24.73
N ALA A 124 28.90 10.27 25.52
CA ALA A 124 29.28 10.27 26.93
C ALA A 124 30.78 10.51 27.12
N ASP A 125 31.62 10.02 26.19
CA ASP A 125 33.03 10.39 26.12
C ASP A 125 33.18 11.76 25.46
N SER A 126 33.32 12.80 26.28
CA SER A 126 33.52 14.17 25.82
C SER A 126 34.83 14.42 25.07
N ALA A 127 35.75 13.44 25.01
CA ALA A 127 36.93 13.51 24.17
C ALA A 127 36.63 13.16 22.69
N VAL A 128 35.46 12.58 22.40
CA VAL A 128 35.03 12.20 21.06
C VAL A 128 33.87 13.11 20.63
N LEU A 129 34.04 13.79 19.50
CA LEU A 129 33.00 14.65 18.94
C LEU A 129 32.09 13.86 18.01
N ASN A 130 30.79 13.79 18.31
CA ASN A 130 29.79 13.39 17.33
C ASN A 130 29.26 14.63 16.59
N PRO A 131 29.62 14.84 15.31
CA PRO A 131 29.14 16.00 14.57
C PRO A 131 27.63 15.97 14.31
N PHE A 132 26.99 14.79 14.30
CA PHE A 132 25.54 14.65 14.04
C PHE A 132 24.65 15.00 15.24
N SER A 133 25.26 15.30 16.40
CA SER A 133 24.56 16.01 17.48
C SER A 133 24.16 17.45 17.11
N ASN A 134 24.73 18.01 16.04
CA ASN A 134 24.36 19.30 15.48
C ASN A 134 23.41 19.14 14.27
N ARG A 135 22.17 19.64 14.42
CA ARG A 135 21.12 19.59 13.39
C ARG A 135 21.54 20.19 12.06
N LYS A 136 22.30 21.30 12.05
CA LYS A 136 22.75 21.92 10.79
C LYS A 136 23.76 21.06 10.03
N ILE A 137 24.58 20.28 10.75
CA ILE A 137 25.47 19.30 10.10
C ILE A 137 24.63 18.17 9.50
N ARG A 138 23.59 17.69 10.19
CA ARG A 138 22.65 16.70 9.64
C ARG A 138 21.93 17.24 8.40
N GLU A 139 21.34 18.42 8.49
CA GLU A 139 20.68 19.12 7.38
C GLU A 139 21.60 19.23 6.16
N SER A 140 22.89 19.55 6.39
CA SER A 140 23.85 19.74 5.31
C SER A 140 24.08 18.50 4.44
N LEU A 141 23.79 17.31 4.98
CA LEU A 141 23.89 16.06 4.21
C LEU A 141 22.90 16.02 3.04
N ASN A 142 21.78 16.75 3.11
CA ASN A 142 20.85 16.84 1.99
C ASN A 142 21.46 17.49 0.74
N TRP A 143 22.34 18.49 0.91
CA TRP A 143 23.10 19.07 -0.19
C TRP A 143 24.33 18.24 -0.57
N LEU A 144 24.86 17.43 0.35
CA LEU A 144 26.07 16.63 0.12
C LEU A 144 25.82 15.35 -0.68
N ILE A 145 24.59 14.81 -0.65
CA ILE A 145 24.23 13.56 -1.32
C ILE A 145 23.61 13.86 -2.68
N ASP A 146 24.26 13.39 -3.75
CA ASP A 146 23.74 13.47 -5.12
C ASP A 146 22.83 12.27 -5.38
N ARG A 147 21.53 12.47 -5.16
CA ARG A 147 20.51 11.43 -5.35
C ARG A 147 20.33 11.06 -6.82
N ASN A 148 20.61 11.97 -7.75
CA ASN A 148 20.57 11.68 -9.17
C ASN A 148 21.72 10.75 -9.57
N TYR A 149 22.94 11.04 -9.10
CA TYR A 149 24.09 10.14 -9.29
C TYR A 149 23.80 8.74 -8.74
N ILE A 150 23.27 8.65 -7.51
CA ILE A 150 22.91 7.36 -6.91
C ILE A 150 21.91 6.60 -7.78
N ASN A 151 20.84 7.27 -8.24
CA ASN A 151 19.85 6.65 -9.10
C ASN A 151 20.47 6.14 -10.42
N GLN A 152 21.29 6.96 -11.08
CA GLN A 152 21.90 6.59 -12.36
C GLN A 152 22.90 5.42 -12.22
N GLU A 153 23.78 5.49 -11.22
CA GLU A 153 24.91 4.56 -11.13
C GLU A 153 24.57 3.24 -10.40
N ILE A 154 23.59 3.25 -9.49
CA ILE A 154 23.21 2.06 -8.70
C ILE A 154 21.92 1.43 -9.22
N PHE A 155 20.99 2.22 -9.75
CA PHE A 155 19.68 1.75 -10.19
C PHE A 155 19.46 1.89 -11.71
N ALA A 156 20.52 2.14 -12.47
CA ALA A 156 20.47 2.37 -13.93
C ALA A 156 19.47 3.46 -14.36
N GLY A 157 19.18 4.42 -13.45
CA GLY A 157 18.19 5.48 -13.65
C GLY A 157 16.73 5.03 -13.50
N GLY A 158 16.48 3.77 -13.12
CA GLY A 158 15.15 3.19 -13.06
C GLY A 158 14.41 3.33 -11.73
N SER A 159 14.97 4.03 -10.74
CA SER A 159 14.31 4.36 -9.46
C SER A 159 14.06 5.87 -9.35
N LEU A 160 13.51 6.35 -8.22
CA LEU A 160 13.17 7.76 -8.01
C LEU A 160 14.04 8.38 -6.90
N PRO A 161 14.75 9.50 -7.16
CA PRO A 161 15.42 10.29 -6.12
C PRO A 161 14.43 10.72 -5.03
N LYS A 162 14.73 10.43 -3.76
CA LYS A 162 13.85 10.74 -2.62
C LYS A 162 14.49 11.75 -1.68
N LEU A 163 13.84 12.90 -1.49
CA LEU A 163 14.25 13.92 -0.51
C LEU A 163 13.40 13.90 0.76
N LEU A 164 12.10 13.61 0.62
CA LEU A 164 11.10 13.85 1.66
C LEU A 164 10.67 12.54 2.35
N PRO A 165 10.14 12.60 3.59
CA PRO A 165 9.60 11.45 4.32
C PRO A 165 8.24 10.94 3.81
N ILE A 166 7.81 11.41 2.66
CA ILE A 166 6.60 10.96 1.95
C ILE A 166 7.01 10.33 0.62
N THR A 167 6.18 9.45 0.08
CA THR A 167 6.49 8.69 -1.13
C THR A 167 6.53 9.59 -2.36
N THR A 168 7.64 9.58 -3.08
CA THR A 168 7.85 10.43 -4.27
C THR A 168 6.85 10.04 -5.36
N GLN A 169 6.20 11.05 -5.96
CA GLN A 169 5.22 10.84 -7.04
C GLN A 169 4.04 9.93 -6.65
N LEU A 170 3.51 10.08 -5.44
CA LEU A 170 2.26 9.46 -5.00
C LEU A 170 1.27 10.50 -4.44
N VAL A 171 0.16 10.05 -3.82
CA VAL A 171 -0.98 10.88 -3.40
C VAL A 171 -0.55 12.04 -2.50
N GLU A 172 0.20 11.76 -1.42
CA GLU A 172 0.62 12.78 -0.46
C GLU A 172 1.59 13.80 -1.07
N TYR A 173 2.60 13.32 -1.81
CA TYR A 173 3.53 14.18 -2.55
C TYR A 173 2.79 15.12 -3.52
N THR A 174 1.79 14.58 -4.23
CA THR A 174 1.02 15.33 -5.21
C THR A 174 0.11 16.37 -4.55
N ASN A 175 -0.41 16.08 -3.35
CA ASN A 175 -1.14 17.05 -2.53
C ASN A 175 -0.26 18.24 -2.12
N LEU A 176 1.02 17.98 -1.86
CA LEU A 176 2.00 18.95 -1.37
C LEU A 176 3.02 19.34 -2.44
N ILE A 177 2.70 19.19 -3.73
CA ILE A 177 3.66 19.30 -4.84
C ILE A 177 4.40 20.65 -4.84
N ASP A 178 3.70 21.73 -4.53
CA ASP A 178 4.25 23.09 -4.50
C ASP A 178 5.39 23.17 -3.45
N THR A 179 5.14 22.64 -2.25
CA THR A 179 6.13 22.54 -1.17
C THR A 179 7.24 21.56 -1.54
N ALA A 180 6.89 20.40 -2.08
CA ALA A 180 7.85 19.36 -2.41
C ALA A 180 8.88 19.83 -3.46
N ARG A 181 8.41 20.42 -4.56
CA ARG A 181 9.27 20.98 -5.62
C ARG A 181 10.11 22.15 -5.14
N ALA A 182 9.55 23.02 -4.28
CA ALA A 182 10.32 24.12 -3.68
C ALA A 182 11.46 23.60 -2.78
N LEU A 183 11.19 22.55 -1.98
CA LEU A 183 12.19 21.91 -1.14
C LEU A 183 13.25 21.16 -1.95
N GLU A 184 12.85 20.43 -3.00
CA GLU A 184 13.77 19.77 -3.93
C GLU A 184 14.72 20.76 -4.61
N SER A 185 14.22 21.94 -4.98
CA SER A 185 15.04 23.02 -5.51
C SER A 185 16.01 23.59 -4.46
N LYS A 186 15.50 23.89 -3.24
CA LYS A 186 16.31 24.41 -2.12
C LYS A 186 17.44 23.45 -1.71
N TYR A 187 17.17 22.14 -1.72
CA TYR A 187 18.09 21.09 -1.30
C TYR A 187 18.72 20.32 -2.47
N ALA A 188 18.70 20.88 -3.68
CA ALA A 188 19.42 20.34 -4.82
C ALA A 188 20.91 20.16 -4.49
N PHE A 189 21.52 19.11 -5.04
CA PHE A 189 22.91 18.73 -4.74
C PHE A 189 23.87 19.93 -4.87
N ASN A 190 24.57 20.23 -3.79
CA ASN A 190 25.50 21.35 -3.69
C ASN A 190 26.56 21.05 -2.62
N ALA A 191 27.57 20.26 -2.99
CA ALA A 191 28.65 19.87 -2.09
C ALA A 191 29.42 21.05 -1.48
N GLU A 192 29.57 22.16 -2.21
CA GLU A 192 30.22 23.37 -1.69
C GLU A 192 29.39 24.04 -0.59
N LYS A 193 28.06 24.09 -0.74
CA LYS A 193 27.17 24.59 0.30
C LYS A 193 27.21 23.70 1.56
N ALA A 194 27.15 22.38 1.37
CA ALA A 194 27.29 21.44 2.48
C ALA A 194 28.61 21.66 3.23
N LYS A 195 29.73 21.77 2.49
CA LYS A 195 31.06 22.02 3.05
C LYS A 195 31.14 23.36 3.79
N GLU A 196 30.53 24.42 3.27
CA GLU A 196 30.46 25.72 3.96
C GLU A 196 29.82 25.58 5.36
N VAL A 197 28.65 24.92 5.42
CA VAL A 197 27.91 24.70 6.68
C VAL A 197 28.71 23.81 7.63
N ILE A 198 29.22 22.68 7.16
CA ILE A 198 30.05 21.76 7.96
C ILE A 198 31.27 22.49 8.52
N ASN A 199 31.98 23.28 7.71
CA ASN A 199 33.15 24.03 8.16
C ASN A 199 32.80 24.99 9.30
N ALA A 200 31.72 25.77 9.15
CA ALA A 200 31.32 26.74 10.16
C ALA A 200 30.94 26.06 11.48
N GLU A 201 30.15 24.99 11.41
CA GLU A 201 29.61 24.31 12.59
C GLU A 201 30.67 23.45 13.28
N MET A 202 31.56 22.77 12.54
CA MET A 202 32.66 22.00 13.13
C MET A 202 33.62 22.91 13.92
N VAL A 203 33.95 24.10 13.40
CA VAL A 203 34.75 25.09 14.13
C VAL A 203 34.02 25.58 15.38
N ALA A 204 32.71 25.84 15.29
CA ALA A 204 31.89 26.22 16.44
C ALA A 204 31.82 25.12 17.52
N MET A 205 31.90 23.85 17.11
CA MET A 205 31.97 22.68 17.98
C MET A 205 33.39 22.42 18.54
N GLY A 206 34.38 23.26 18.22
CA GLY A 206 35.74 23.17 18.74
C GLY A 206 36.66 22.21 17.99
N ALA A 207 36.28 21.79 16.78
CA ALA A 207 37.14 21.03 15.89
C ALA A 207 37.98 21.95 14.99
N GLU A 208 39.11 21.45 14.52
CA GLU A 208 40.04 22.14 13.64
C GLU A 208 40.28 21.32 12.37
N LEU A 209 40.36 21.98 11.21
CA LEU A 209 40.71 21.32 9.96
C LEU A 209 42.23 21.34 9.77
N VAL A 210 42.88 20.19 9.95
CA VAL A 210 44.34 20.03 9.85
C VAL A 210 44.65 19.07 8.71
N ASP A 211 45.49 19.49 7.75
CA ASP A 211 45.84 18.71 6.56
C ASP A 211 44.61 18.18 5.78
N GLY A 212 43.53 18.97 5.77
CA GLY A 212 42.28 18.60 5.10
C GLY A 212 41.44 17.56 5.85
N LYS A 213 41.78 17.22 7.10
CA LYS A 213 41.00 16.34 7.96
C LYS A 213 40.56 17.04 9.26
N TRP A 214 39.30 16.82 9.65
CA TRP A 214 38.76 17.34 10.91
C TRP A 214 39.42 16.64 12.09
N GLN A 215 39.87 17.43 13.06
CA GLN A 215 40.39 16.95 14.33
C GLN A 215 39.66 17.59 15.50
N PHE A 216 39.43 16.82 16.56
CA PHE A 216 38.94 17.29 17.84
C PHE A 216 39.89 16.77 18.92
N ASN A 217 40.34 17.65 19.82
CA ASN A 217 41.36 17.33 20.83
C ASN A 217 42.63 16.66 20.26
N GLY A 218 43.06 17.08 19.06
CA GLY A 218 44.25 16.56 18.38
C GLY A 218 44.12 15.13 17.81
N LYS A 219 42.89 14.61 17.72
CA LYS A 219 42.58 13.31 17.08
C LYS A 219 41.62 13.51 15.91
N PRO A 220 41.74 12.74 14.82
CA PRO A 220 40.76 12.80 13.72
C PRO A 220 39.33 12.54 14.20
N VAL A 221 38.37 13.26 13.63
CA VAL A 221 36.94 12.98 13.80
C VAL A 221 36.60 11.80 12.88
N THR A 222 36.53 10.61 13.47
CA THR A 222 36.23 9.35 12.77
C THR A 222 34.76 8.98 12.92
N LEU A 223 34.04 8.90 11.81
CA LEU A 223 32.64 8.50 11.73
C LEU A 223 32.54 7.00 11.51
N ILE A 224 31.96 6.29 12.47
CA ILE A 224 31.64 4.87 12.33
C ILE A 224 30.36 4.73 11.51
N PHE A 225 30.49 4.21 10.30
CA PHE A 225 29.37 4.02 9.38
C PHE A 225 29.06 2.53 9.22
N LEU A 226 27.91 2.13 9.76
CA LEU A 226 27.38 0.78 9.56
C LEU A 226 26.76 0.71 8.16
N ILE A 227 27.38 -0.05 7.26
CA ILE A 227 26.95 -0.20 5.87
C ILE A 227 26.35 -1.60 5.71
N ARG A 228 25.08 -1.66 5.32
CA ARG A 228 24.37 -2.92 5.16
C ARG A 228 24.83 -3.62 3.88
N SER A 229 25.33 -4.85 4.02
CA SER A 229 25.94 -5.64 2.93
C SER A 229 25.09 -6.82 2.45
N ASP A 230 23.91 -7.03 3.03
CA ASP A 230 22.92 -8.03 2.66
C ASP A 230 21.66 -7.38 2.06
N GLY A 231 20.67 -8.20 1.65
CA GLY A 231 19.46 -7.74 0.97
C GLY A 231 19.62 -7.69 -0.55
N ASP A 232 19.13 -6.62 -1.19
CA ASP A 232 19.17 -6.42 -2.65
C ASP A 232 20.55 -6.01 -3.19
N GLY A 233 21.57 -5.89 -2.34
CA GLY A 233 22.93 -5.51 -2.71
C GLY A 233 23.14 -4.02 -3.01
N THR A 234 22.11 -3.17 -2.96
CA THR A 234 22.21 -1.75 -3.36
C THR A 234 22.63 -0.82 -2.21
N ARG A 235 22.40 -1.21 -0.95
CA ARG A 235 22.77 -0.38 0.22
C ARG A 235 24.28 -0.25 0.44
N GLN A 236 25.04 -1.28 0.09
CA GLN A 236 26.50 -1.22 0.18
C GLN A 236 27.10 -0.13 -0.73
N PRO A 237 26.84 -0.09 -2.06
CA PRO A 237 27.37 0.98 -2.91
C PRO A 237 26.83 2.37 -2.54
N ILE A 238 25.61 2.48 -1.98
CA ILE A 238 25.12 3.75 -1.41
C ILE A 238 26.01 4.18 -0.22
N GLY A 239 26.29 3.26 0.71
CA GLY A 239 27.17 3.53 1.85
C GLY A 239 28.58 3.94 1.44
N ASP A 240 29.13 3.30 0.41
CA ASP A 240 30.44 3.64 -0.15
C ASP A 240 30.45 5.04 -0.76
N TYR A 241 29.43 5.39 -1.55
CA TYR A 241 29.26 6.74 -2.11
C TYR A 241 29.19 7.79 -1.00
N VAL A 242 28.32 7.61 0.00
CA VAL A 242 28.15 8.57 1.10
C VAL A 242 29.44 8.71 1.91
N SER A 243 30.16 7.61 2.14
CA SER A 243 31.47 7.64 2.79
C SER A 243 32.47 8.51 2.02
N ASN A 244 32.52 8.37 0.69
CA ASN A 244 33.40 9.19 -0.16
C ASN A 244 33.04 10.68 -0.08
N GLN A 245 31.74 11.01 -0.05
CA GLN A 245 31.28 12.39 0.08
C GLN A 245 31.70 12.99 1.44
N LEU A 246 31.52 12.25 2.54
CA LEU A 246 31.95 12.67 3.88
C LEU A 246 33.47 12.87 3.97
N GLU A 247 34.25 11.98 3.36
CA GLU A 247 35.71 12.10 3.30
C GLU A 247 36.17 13.34 2.51
N SER A 248 35.42 13.73 1.47
CA SER A 248 35.70 14.90 0.63
C SER A 248 35.55 16.24 1.37
N VAL A 249 34.72 16.27 2.41
CA VAL A 249 34.51 17.44 3.29
C VAL A 249 35.32 17.36 4.59
N GLY A 250 36.26 16.41 4.67
CA GLY A 250 37.30 16.36 5.69
C GLY A 250 37.07 15.37 6.84
N PHE A 251 35.98 14.61 6.86
CA PHE A 251 35.82 13.55 7.86
C PHE A 251 36.74 12.35 7.58
N THR A 252 36.98 11.55 8.60
CA THR A 252 37.50 10.18 8.44
C THR A 252 36.33 9.23 8.60
N VAL A 253 36.19 8.22 7.75
CA VAL A 253 35.09 7.25 7.85
C VAL A 253 35.63 5.86 8.12
N ASP A 254 35.15 5.24 9.19
CA ASP A 254 35.30 3.82 9.48
C ASP A 254 34.10 3.07 8.88
N ARG A 255 34.30 2.52 7.68
CA ARG A 255 33.28 1.76 6.94
C ARG A 255 33.16 0.36 7.55
N GLN A 256 32.04 0.06 8.20
CA GLN A 256 31.76 -1.25 8.78
C GLN A 256 30.66 -1.96 8.00
N TYR A 257 31.05 -2.89 7.14
CA TYR A 257 30.10 -3.74 6.41
C TYR A 257 29.50 -4.78 7.34
N LYS A 258 28.16 -4.82 7.41
CA LYS A 258 27.40 -5.71 8.31
C LYS A 258 26.14 -6.19 7.62
N THR A 259 25.73 -7.41 7.93
CA THR A 259 24.36 -7.88 7.66
C THR A 259 23.35 -7.16 8.56
N ALA A 260 22.06 -7.28 8.26
CA ALA A 260 21.01 -6.70 9.09
C ALA A 260 21.12 -7.19 10.55
N SER A 261 21.23 -8.51 10.75
CA SER A 261 21.29 -9.14 12.07
C SER A 261 22.51 -8.73 12.89
N GLU A 262 23.61 -8.33 12.24
CA GLU A 262 24.80 -7.79 12.91
C GLU A 262 24.68 -6.30 13.21
N ALA A 263 23.97 -5.54 12.38
CA ALA A 263 23.83 -4.09 12.53
C ALA A 263 22.74 -3.71 13.54
N PHE A 264 21.57 -4.35 13.50
CA PHE A 264 20.40 -4.03 14.34
C PHE A 264 20.72 -3.96 15.84
N PRO A 265 21.42 -4.96 16.44
CA PRO A 265 21.81 -4.91 17.84
C PRO A 265 22.72 -3.72 18.21
N ILE A 266 23.35 -3.07 17.23
CA ILE A 266 24.22 -1.90 17.44
C ILE A 266 23.39 -0.62 17.32
N TRP A 267 22.79 -0.35 16.16
CA TRP A 267 22.20 0.96 15.89
C TRP A 267 20.86 1.21 16.63
N GLN A 268 20.08 0.15 16.86
CA GLN A 268 18.85 0.20 17.68
C GLN A 268 19.04 -0.38 19.09
N GLY A 269 19.99 -1.30 19.27
CA GLY A 269 20.17 -2.06 20.50
C GLY A 269 21.15 -1.47 21.52
N THR A 270 21.93 -0.45 21.15
CA THR A 270 22.87 0.23 22.08
C THR A 270 22.46 1.66 22.33
N VAL A 271 22.74 2.17 23.54
CA VAL A 271 22.45 3.55 23.90
C VAL A 271 23.25 4.49 22.99
N ALA A 272 22.57 5.43 22.33
CA ALA A 272 23.17 6.25 21.28
C ALA A 272 24.39 7.05 21.77
N ALA A 273 24.37 7.52 23.02
CA ALA A 273 25.46 8.27 23.66
C ALA A 273 26.74 7.43 23.92
N GLU A 274 26.70 6.10 23.80
CA GLU A 274 27.89 5.25 23.88
C GLU A 274 28.81 5.38 22.66
N GLY A 275 28.31 5.95 21.55
CA GLY A 275 29.12 6.27 20.38
C GLY A 275 29.65 5.07 19.60
N GLN A 276 28.94 3.94 19.64
CA GLN A 276 29.31 2.74 18.89
C GLN A 276 29.08 2.87 17.37
N TRP A 277 28.32 3.87 16.95
CA TRP A 277 27.99 4.14 15.56
C TRP A 277 27.64 5.62 15.37
N HIS A 278 27.78 6.13 14.14
CA HIS A 278 27.40 7.50 13.77
C HIS A 278 26.30 7.52 12.70
N LEU A 279 26.36 6.56 11.77
CA LEU A 279 25.55 6.49 10.55
C LEU A 279 25.16 5.05 10.27
N TYR A 280 23.98 4.83 9.67
CA TYR A 280 23.56 3.52 9.16
C TYR A 280 22.80 3.65 7.83
N THR A 281 23.07 2.76 6.87
CA THR A 281 22.30 2.64 5.63
C THR A 281 20.96 1.94 5.91
N ALA A 282 19.95 2.75 6.25
CA ALA A 282 18.65 2.30 6.66
C ALA A 282 17.67 2.18 5.49
N GLY A 283 16.57 1.46 5.73
CA GLY A 283 15.55 1.23 4.72
C GLY A 283 14.26 0.70 5.30
N TYR A 284 13.16 0.97 4.60
CA TYR A 284 11.82 0.53 4.94
C TYR A 284 11.16 -0.14 3.72
N GLY A 285 10.34 -1.14 4.00
CA GLY A 285 9.46 -1.75 3.00
C GLY A 285 8.21 -0.92 2.77
N VAL A 286 7.41 -1.33 1.79
CA VAL A 286 6.15 -0.67 1.42
C VAL A 286 4.98 -1.43 2.03
N SER A 287 4.13 -0.77 2.82
CA SER A 287 3.01 -1.39 3.55
C SER A 287 1.69 -1.46 2.75
N GLY A 288 1.72 -1.22 1.43
CA GLY A 288 0.55 -1.23 0.53
C GLY A 288 -0.08 0.15 0.31
N LEU A 289 -0.83 0.31 -0.79
CA LEU A 289 -1.36 1.61 -1.21
C LEU A 289 -2.26 2.29 -0.17
N SER A 290 -3.04 1.54 0.60
CA SER A 290 -3.93 2.08 1.64
C SER A 290 -3.16 2.93 2.66
N SER A 291 -2.01 2.45 3.14
CA SER A 291 -1.14 3.21 4.06
C SER A 291 -0.50 4.44 3.40
N LEU A 292 -0.27 4.40 2.09
CA LEU A 292 0.35 5.50 1.36
C LEU A 292 -0.65 6.60 0.93
N ARG A 293 -1.94 6.43 1.28
CA ARG A 293 -2.95 7.48 1.13
C ARG A 293 -2.86 8.55 2.23
N ASP A 294 -2.26 8.22 3.38
CA ASP A 294 -1.94 9.17 4.43
C ASP A 294 -0.58 8.88 5.07
N GLU A 295 0.41 9.72 4.74
CA GLU A 295 1.76 9.59 5.26
C GLU A 295 2.04 10.61 6.38
N SER A 296 1.01 11.20 7.02
CA SER A 296 1.22 12.19 8.08
C SER A 296 1.98 11.64 9.29
N GLY A 297 1.77 10.37 9.62
CA GLY A 297 2.48 9.66 10.69
C GLY A 297 3.98 9.47 10.42
N ASN A 298 4.42 9.53 9.15
CA ASN A 298 5.83 9.29 8.79
C ASN A 298 6.76 10.33 9.40
N ILE A 299 6.27 11.55 9.67
CA ILE A 299 7.02 12.60 10.35
C ILE A 299 7.43 12.12 11.76
N GLN A 300 6.46 11.69 12.55
CA GLN A 300 6.72 11.19 13.91
C GLN A 300 7.59 9.94 13.85
N GLN A 301 7.26 8.98 12.98
CA GLN A 301 7.96 7.71 12.85
C GLN A 301 9.45 7.90 12.54
N SER A 302 9.79 8.85 11.65
CA SER A 302 11.15 8.96 11.09
C SER A 302 12.07 9.92 11.84
N TYR A 303 11.53 10.85 12.62
CA TYR A 303 12.34 11.93 13.22
C TYR A 303 12.14 12.14 14.71
N LEU A 304 10.96 11.91 15.26
CA LEU A 304 10.63 12.40 16.60
C LEU A 304 11.00 11.39 17.69
N ASN A 305 11.24 11.88 18.91
CA ASN A 305 11.52 11.03 20.06
C ASN A 305 10.30 10.27 20.59
N THR A 306 9.11 10.68 20.15
CA THR A 306 7.82 10.01 20.32
C THR A 306 7.54 9.00 19.20
N SER A 307 8.51 8.70 18.33
CA SER A 307 8.36 7.70 17.26
C SER A 307 7.80 6.39 17.78
N ILE A 308 6.82 5.85 17.07
CA ILE A 308 6.24 4.53 17.32
C ILE A 308 7.27 3.38 17.30
N GLN A 309 8.46 3.59 16.69
CA GLN A 309 9.54 2.62 16.73
C GLN A 309 10.11 2.41 18.14
N SER A 310 9.94 3.39 19.03
CA SER A 310 10.31 3.29 20.46
C SER A 310 11.75 2.81 20.73
N SER A 311 12.68 3.11 19.81
CA SER A 311 14.08 2.65 19.85
C SER A 311 15.06 3.77 19.56
N GLU A 312 16.36 3.49 19.72
CA GLU A 312 17.41 4.35 19.18
C GLU A 312 17.36 4.37 17.63
N PRO A 313 17.82 5.44 16.97
CA PRO A 313 18.25 6.72 17.53
C PRO A 313 17.08 7.65 17.92
N PHE A 314 15.83 7.26 17.66
CA PHE A 314 14.66 8.15 17.77
C PHE A 314 14.51 8.72 19.17
N ILE A 315 14.55 7.87 20.20
CA ILE A 315 14.40 8.28 21.61
C ILE A 315 15.47 9.28 22.08
N SER A 316 16.64 9.28 21.42
CA SER A 316 17.74 10.20 21.70
C SER A 316 17.72 11.48 20.87
N ASN A 317 16.82 11.61 19.89
CA ASN A 317 16.71 12.84 19.11
C ASN A 317 16.06 13.94 19.93
N VAL A 318 16.56 15.16 19.76
CA VAL A 318 15.99 16.37 20.37
C VAL A 318 15.61 17.32 19.24
N SER A 319 14.34 17.22 18.84
CA SER A 319 13.76 17.99 17.75
C SER A 319 13.46 19.44 18.15
N ASP A 320 13.21 20.29 17.16
CA ASP A 320 12.61 21.59 17.42
C ASP A 320 11.26 21.43 18.14
N PRO A 321 10.92 22.22 19.17
CA PRO A 321 9.62 22.11 19.82
C PRO A 321 8.41 22.32 18.89
N GLU A 322 8.54 23.18 17.87
CA GLU A 322 7.51 23.33 16.84
C GLU A 322 7.35 22.03 16.04
N PHE A 323 8.47 21.45 15.61
CA PHE A 323 8.48 20.22 14.82
C PHE A 323 7.93 19.02 15.60
N GLN A 324 8.33 18.90 16.87
CA GLN A 324 7.83 17.87 17.78
C GLN A 324 6.31 17.92 17.88
N LYS A 325 5.76 19.11 18.18
CA LYS A 325 4.32 19.30 18.31
C LYS A 325 3.59 18.98 17.01
N LEU A 326 4.10 19.50 15.88
CA LEU A 326 3.46 19.28 14.58
C LEU A 326 3.45 17.81 14.20
N GLY A 327 4.55 17.08 14.36
CA GLY A 327 4.59 15.66 14.01
C GLY A 327 3.71 14.80 14.92
N ASP A 328 3.63 15.09 16.22
CA ASP A 328 2.72 14.39 17.14
C ASP A 328 1.26 14.67 16.80
N ASP A 329 0.90 15.93 16.55
CA ASP A 329 -0.46 16.31 16.15
C ASP A 329 -0.85 15.62 14.83
N LEU A 330 0.06 15.59 13.84
CA LEU A 330 -0.15 14.96 12.54
C LEU A 330 -0.34 13.44 12.65
N ALA A 331 0.45 12.78 13.51
CA ALA A 331 0.33 11.35 13.77
C ALA A 331 -0.96 10.99 14.52
N GLN A 332 -1.46 11.89 15.37
CA GLN A 332 -2.68 11.70 16.16
C GLN A 332 -3.95 12.24 15.47
N GLY A 333 -3.85 12.83 14.28
CA GLY A 333 -4.99 13.40 13.57
C GLY A 333 -5.54 14.70 14.17
N VAL A 334 -4.72 15.46 14.91
CA VAL A 334 -5.13 16.67 15.64
C VAL A 334 -5.10 17.90 14.72
N TYR A 335 -6.16 18.08 13.93
CA TYR A 335 -6.36 19.24 13.06
C TYR A 335 -7.86 19.46 12.77
N THR A 336 -8.24 20.69 12.42
CA THR A 336 -9.65 21.08 12.26
C THR A 336 -10.27 20.67 10.93
N ASP A 337 -9.46 20.66 9.87
CA ASP A 337 -9.88 20.44 8.49
C ASP A 337 -8.66 20.10 7.61
N LYS A 338 -8.93 19.76 6.35
CA LYS A 338 -7.90 19.41 5.36
C LYS A 338 -6.90 20.54 5.11
N GLU A 339 -7.34 21.79 5.04
CA GLU A 339 -6.44 22.92 4.74
C GLU A 339 -5.46 23.16 5.88
N ALA A 340 -5.93 23.10 7.12
CA ALA A 340 -5.08 23.16 8.31
C ALA A 340 -4.07 22.01 8.35
N ARG A 341 -4.49 20.80 7.99
CA ARG A 341 -3.63 19.62 7.89
C ARG A 341 -2.55 19.78 6.83
N ASP A 342 -2.91 20.18 5.62
CA ASP A 342 -1.95 20.33 4.52
C ASP A 342 -0.91 21.42 4.83
N LYS A 343 -1.32 22.51 5.50
CA LYS A 343 -0.38 23.53 6.01
C LYS A 343 0.55 22.97 7.08
N ALA A 344 0.04 22.18 8.02
CA ALA A 344 0.84 21.52 9.04
C ALA A 344 1.86 20.55 8.41
N MET A 345 1.43 19.76 7.42
CA MET A 345 2.33 18.88 6.67
C MET A 345 3.40 19.66 5.90
N ALA A 346 3.03 20.72 5.17
CA ALA A 346 4.00 21.53 4.44
C ALA A 346 5.09 22.08 5.37
N ARG A 347 4.70 22.60 6.56
CA ARG A 347 5.64 23.08 7.57
C ARG A 347 6.48 21.95 8.19
N ALA A 348 5.87 20.79 8.43
CA ALA A 348 6.57 19.63 8.96
C ALA A 348 7.61 19.08 7.96
N LEU A 349 7.36 19.13 6.65
CA LEU A 349 8.33 18.72 5.63
C LEU A 349 9.57 19.63 5.61
N GLU A 350 9.40 20.94 5.78
CA GLU A 350 10.53 21.87 5.93
C GLU A 350 11.35 21.53 7.18
N LEU A 351 10.67 21.40 8.32
CA LEU A 351 11.31 21.11 9.61
C LEU A 351 11.96 19.72 9.66
N ALA A 352 11.43 18.74 8.93
CA ALA A 352 12.03 17.42 8.80
C ALA A 352 13.40 17.47 8.10
N LEU A 353 13.57 18.34 7.10
CA LEU A 353 14.86 18.57 6.45
C LEU A 353 15.81 19.38 7.34
N GLU A 354 15.31 20.33 8.12
CA GLU A 354 16.14 21.06 9.09
C GLU A 354 16.59 20.17 10.26
N ASP A 355 15.76 19.19 10.67
CA ASP A 355 16.13 18.21 11.71
C ASP A 355 17.05 17.11 11.17
N SER A 356 16.68 16.50 10.04
CA SER A 356 17.47 15.50 9.31
C SER A 356 18.00 14.33 10.14
N LEU A 357 17.26 13.84 11.15
CA LEU A 357 17.61 12.57 11.80
C LEU A 357 17.76 11.42 10.79
N PHE A 358 16.90 11.43 9.77
CA PHE A 358 16.94 10.52 8.63
C PHE A 358 17.09 11.31 7.32
N VAL A 359 18.10 10.97 6.53
CA VAL A 359 18.39 11.60 5.24
C VAL A 359 18.00 10.65 4.12
N TRP A 360 16.85 10.90 3.50
CA TRP A 360 16.31 10.06 2.42
C TRP A 360 17.17 10.11 1.16
N VAL A 361 17.19 9.02 0.39
CA VAL A 361 18.05 8.87 -0.80
C VAL A 361 17.25 8.44 -2.02
N ILE A 362 16.49 7.34 -1.94
CA ILE A 362 15.83 6.74 -3.10
C ILE A 362 14.49 6.09 -2.70
N ASP A 363 13.48 6.23 -3.56
CA ASP A 363 12.30 5.38 -3.64
C ASP A 363 12.55 4.37 -4.79
N GLN A 364 12.61 3.09 -4.48
CA GLN A 364 12.90 2.03 -5.44
C GLN A 364 11.68 1.75 -6.33
N GLN A 365 11.93 1.51 -7.61
CA GLN A 365 10.94 0.87 -8.49
C GLN A 365 11.36 -0.56 -8.79
N THR A 366 10.36 -1.42 -8.94
CA THR A 366 10.54 -2.84 -9.21
C THR A 366 9.60 -3.32 -10.30
N TYR A 367 9.97 -4.42 -10.95
CA TYR A 367 9.31 -4.93 -12.15
C TYR A 367 9.14 -6.44 -12.10
N ALA A 368 7.97 -6.95 -12.46
CA ALA A 368 7.71 -8.39 -12.58
C ALA A 368 7.38 -8.73 -14.06
N PRO A 369 8.23 -9.48 -14.78
CA PRO A 369 8.06 -9.74 -16.20
C PRO A 369 7.03 -10.83 -16.51
N TYR A 370 6.28 -10.68 -17.60
CA TYR A 370 5.34 -11.68 -18.11
C TYR A 370 5.27 -11.69 -19.64
N ALA A 371 4.80 -12.81 -20.19
CA ALA A 371 4.58 -12.97 -21.63
C ALA A 371 3.53 -11.99 -22.16
N ASP A 372 3.65 -11.60 -23.44
CA ASP A 372 2.78 -10.61 -24.08
C ASP A 372 1.32 -11.07 -24.25
N ASN A 373 1.06 -12.37 -24.15
CA ASN A 373 -0.27 -12.97 -24.17
C ASN A 373 -0.88 -13.17 -22.78
N VAL A 374 -0.28 -12.62 -21.72
CA VAL A 374 -0.73 -12.75 -20.33
C VAL A 374 -1.23 -11.41 -19.81
N GLN A 375 -2.36 -11.41 -19.09
CA GLN A 375 -2.84 -10.26 -18.33
C GLN A 375 -2.56 -10.47 -16.83
N VAL A 376 -1.85 -9.51 -16.22
CA VAL A 376 -1.55 -9.49 -14.79
C VAL A 376 -2.12 -8.22 -14.17
N THR A 377 -2.93 -8.38 -13.12
CA THR A 377 -3.27 -7.29 -12.20
C THR A 377 -2.24 -7.23 -11.08
N TYR A 378 -1.80 -6.03 -10.71
CA TYR A 378 -0.76 -5.81 -9.70
C TYR A 378 -1.04 -4.55 -8.89
N ASP A 379 -0.66 -4.56 -7.62
CA ASP A 379 -0.73 -3.37 -6.77
C ASP A 379 0.37 -2.37 -7.18
N LEU A 380 0.04 -1.08 -7.36
CA LEU A 380 1.02 -0.08 -7.79
C LEU A 380 2.11 0.21 -6.74
N ALA A 381 1.86 -0.12 -5.48
CA ALA A 381 2.84 0.01 -4.41
C ALA A 381 3.61 -1.30 -4.21
N THR A 382 2.96 -2.45 -4.15
CA THR A 382 3.60 -3.69 -3.65
C THR A 382 3.70 -4.82 -4.69
N GLY A 383 3.15 -4.64 -5.89
CA GLY A 383 3.32 -5.55 -7.01
C GLY A 383 2.28 -6.67 -7.08
N PRO A 384 2.54 -7.71 -7.90
CA PRO A 384 1.53 -8.72 -8.23
C PRO A 384 1.13 -9.63 -7.06
N GLU A 385 2.08 -9.96 -6.19
CA GLU A 385 1.87 -10.94 -5.12
C GLU A 385 1.01 -10.40 -3.95
N SER A 386 0.89 -9.07 -3.84
CA SER A 386 0.17 -8.42 -2.74
C SER A 386 -1.30 -8.13 -3.02
N THR A 387 -1.72 -8.05 -4.28
CA THR A 387 -3.10 -7.67 -4.61
C THR A 387 -4.08 -8.84 -4.48
N ASN A 388 -5.19 -8.63 -3.77
CA ASN A 388 -6.30 -9.56 -3.69
C ASN A 388 -7.09 -9.68 -5.00
N SER A 389 -7.01 -8.69 -5.89
CA SER A 389 -7.71 -8.70 -7.18
C SER A 389 -6.98 -9.50 -8.26
N GLY A 390 -5.67 -9.75 -8.07
CA GLY A 390 -4.81 -10.52 -8.97
C GLY A 390 -5.42 -11.84 -9.44
N PRO A 391 -5.80 -12.75 -8.51
CA PRO A 391 -6.37 -14.05 -8.85
C PRO A 391 -7.61 -13.97 -9.75
N TYR A 392 -8.43 -12.92 -9.59
CA TYR A 392 -9.69 -12.75 -10.33
C TYR A 392 -9.47 -12.32 -11.77
N ASN A 393 -8.35 -11.69 -12.09
CA ASN A 393 -8.07 -11.14 -13.41
C ASN A 393 -6.97 -11.85 -14.18
N LEU A 394 -6.13 -12.65 -13.49
CA LEU A 394 -5.03 -13.39 -14.08
C LEU A 394 -5.54 -14.34 -15.19
N ARG A 395 -5.09 -14.13 -16.43
CA ARG A 395 -5.57 -14.87 -17.61
C ARG A 395 -4.58 -14.82 -18.77
N PHE A 396 -4.79 -15.72 -19.73
CA PHE A 396 -4.29 -15.52 -21.08
C PHE A 396 -5.25 -14.59 -21.84
N ILE A 397 -4.70 -13.64 -22.60
CA ILE A 397 -5.50 -12.70 -23.40
C ILE A 397 -6.33 -13.48 -24.42
N ASP A 398 -7.59 -13.10 -24.59
CA ASP A 398 -8.57 -13.71 -25.50
C ASP A 398 -8.80 -15.22 -25.29
N GLN A 399 -8.51 -15.75 -24.09
CA GLN A 399 -8.65 -17.17 -23.78
C GLN A 399 -9.24 -17.39 -22.37
N GLU A 400 -10.32 -18.18 -22.30
CA GLU A 400 -10.80 -18.79 -21.06
C GLU A 400 -10.12 -20.16 -20.85
N GLY A 401 -9.73 -20.44 -19.61
CA GLY A 401 -9.10 -21.69 -19.22
C GLY A 401 -7.62 -21.79 -19.60
N GLY A 402 -7.08 -23.00 -19.46
CA GLY A 402 -5.67 -23.31 -19.62
C GLY A 402 -4.88 -23.33 -18.30
N THR A 403 -3.63 -23.77 -18.40
CA THR A 403 -2.68 -23.86 -17.29
C THR A 403 -1.66 -22.73 -17.41
N MET A 404 -1.63 -21.83 -16.43
CA MET A 404 -0.57 -20.82 -16.32
C MET A 404 0.54 -21.32 -15.41
N ARG A 405 1.80 -21.20 -15.86
CA ARG A 405 2.99 -21.51 -15.08
C ARG A 405 3.63 -20.24 -14.58
N ILE A 406 3.84 -20.17 -13.29
CA ILE A 406 4.32 -18.98 -12.61
C ILE A 406 5.59 -19.31 -11.85
N GLY A 407 6.61 -18.48 -12.05
CA GLY A 407 7.82 -18.47 -11.23
C GLY A 407 7.72 -17.43 -10.11
N THR A 408 8.12 -17.78 -8.89
CA THR A 408 8.31 -16.85 -7.77
C THR A 408 9.66 -17.11 -7.08
N ASN A 409 10.03 -16.27 -6.11
CA ASN A 409 11.34 -16.30 -5.45
C ASN A 409 11.50 -17.44 -4.42
N ASP A 410 10.46 -17.73 -3.63
CA ASP A 410 10.43 -18.84 -2.68
C ASP A 410 8.98 -19.30 -2.46
N LEU A 411 8.77 -20.43 -1.78
CA LEU A 411 7.46 -20.95 -1.37
C LEU A 411 7.62 -21.77 -0.08
N PHE A 412 6.60 -21.82 0.76
CA PHE A 412 6.56 -22.62 1.99
C PHE A 412 7.76 -22.32 2.89
N THR A 413 8.04 -21.04 3.13
CA THR A 413 9.17 -20.62 3.96
C THR A 413 8.93 -20.98 5.41
N GLU A 414 7.68 -20.85 5.84
CA GLU A 414 7.20 -21.24 7.17
C GLU A 414 5.97 -22.15 7.05
N PRO A 415 5.62 -22.91 8.11
CA PRO A 415 4.37 -23.64 8.21
C PRO A 415 3.13 -22.78 7.94
N TRP A 416 2.15 -23.31 7.21
CA TRP A 416 0.91 -22.58 6.90
C TRP A 416 -0.17 -22.89 7.93
N ASN A 417 -0.57 -21.88 8.70
CA ASN A 417 -1.74 -21.91 9.57
C ASN A 417 -2.25 -20.49 9.80
N GLY A 418 -3.57 -20.32 9.92
CA GLY A 418 -4.24 -19.01 10.03
C GLY A 418 -4.23 -18.38 11.42
N VAL A 419 -3.28 -18.76 12.30
CA VAL A 419 -3.15 -18.22 13.66
C VAL A 419 -1.79 -17.57 13.87
N ALA A 420 -0.71 -18.30 13.59
CA ALA A 420 0.67 -17.85 13.76
C ALA A 420 1.60 -18.55 12.76
N GLY A 421 1.10 -18.76 11.53
CA GLY A 421 1.84 -19.36 10.43
C GLY A 421 2.47 -18.33 9.50
N SER A 422 2.92 -18.80 8.33
CA SER A 422 3.62 -17.99 7.33
C SER A 422 2.88 -16.71 6.97
N ASN A 423 3.60 -15.59 6.99
CA ASN A 423 3.19 -14.28 6.46
C ASN A 423 4.06 -13.82 5.27
N TRP A 424 4.92 -14.70 4.76
CA TRP A 424 5.79 -14.38 3.62
C TRP A 424 4.97 -14.05 2.38
N ILE A 425 5.42 -13.06 1.60
CA ILE A 425 4.58 -12.50 0.52
C ILE A 425 4.21 -13.52 -0.56
N TRP A 426 5.14 -14.41 -0.92
CA TRP A 426 4.92 -15.47 -1.90
C TRP A 426 3.95 -16.55 -1.40
N ASP A 427 3.96 -16.85 -0.11
CA ASP A 427 2.99 -17.76 0.53
C ASP A 427 1.61 -17.09 0.59
N GLY A 428 1.57 -15.84 1.08
CA GLY A 428 0.39 -14.99 1.09
C GLY A 428 -0.26 -14.86 -0.28
N TRP A 429 0.52 -14.85 -1.36
CA TRP A 429 -0.04 -14.75 -2.70
C TRP A 429 -0.83 -16.00 -3.13
N VAL A 430 -0.28 -17.18 -2.86
CA VAL A 430 -1.00 -18.44 -3.11
C VAL A 430 -2.27 -18.48 -2.26
N LEU A 431 -2.19 -18.05 -0.99
CA LEU A 431 -3.34 -17.98 -0.09
C LEU A 431 -4.43 -17.05 -0.62
N ARG A 432 -4.10 -15.87 -1.15
CA ARG A 432 -5.07 -14.92 -1.75
C ARG A 432 -5.84 -15.51 -2.94
N MET A 433 -5.30 -16.52 -3.63
CA MET A 433 -6.05 -17.24 -4.68
C MET A 433 -7.13 -18.16 -4.08
N THR A 434 -6.90 -18.60 -2.84
CA THR A 434 -7.78 -19.53 -2.10
C THR A 434 -8.78 -18.86 -1.18
N THR A 435 -8.64 -17.56 -0.93
CA THR A 435 -9.52 -16.82 0.00
C THR A 435 -10.44 -15.84 -0.74
N GLN A 436 -11.50 -15.43 -0.07
CA GLN A 436 -12.29 -14.30 -0.51
C GLN A 436 -11.40 -13.06 -0.58
N GLY A 437 -11.64 -12.21 -1.60
CA GLY A 437 -10.98 -10.91 -1.66
C GLY A 437 -11.06 -10.19 -0.32
N SER A 438 -9.99 -9.46 0.00
CA SER A 438 -9.88 -8.67 1.22
C SER A 438 -9.45 -7.24 0.90
N SER A 439 -9.84 -6.28 1.76
CA SER A 439 -9.21 -4.97 1.76
C SER A 439 -7.81 -5.07 2.40
N ASN A 440 -7.07 -3.96 2.45
CA ASN A 440 -5.78 -3.90 3.15
C ASN A 440 -5.95 -3.64 4.67
N VAL A 441 -7.13 -3.90 5.22
CA VAL A 441 -7.48 -3.68 6.63
C VAL A 441 -7.82 -5.02 7.27
N THR A 442 -7.21 -5.33 8.41
CA THR A 442 -7.50 -6.55 9.16
C THR A 442 -8.98 -6.61 9.55
N GLY A 443 -9.63 -7.76 9.33
CA GLY A 443 -11.06 -7.94 9.60
C GLY A 443 -12.00 -7.43 8.51
N ALA A 444 -11.47 -7.05 7.35
CA ALA A 444 -12.25 -6.57 6.20
C ALA A 444 -12.24 -7.55 5.01
N GLY A 445 -12.18 -8.87 5.28
CA GLY A 445 -12.39 -9.90 4.26
C GLY A 445 -13.78 -9.78 3.63
N GLY A 446 -13.98 -10.27 2.41
CA GLY A 446 -15.23 -10.00 1.68
C GLY A 446 -15.36 -8.55 1.17
N MET A 447 -14.28 -7.77 1.19
CA MET A 447 -14.09 -6.53 0.42
C MET A 447 -12.98 -6.73 -0.61
N MET A 448 -12.82 -5.83 -1.57
CA MET A 448 -11.74 -5.90 -2.55
C MET A 448 -10.90 -4.63 -2.47
N ALA A 449 -9.62 -4.77 -2.11
CA ALA A 449 -8.67 -3.68 -2.25
C ALA A 449 -8.48 -3.34 -3.74
N ASP A 450 -8.68 -2.08 -4.08
CA ASP A 450 -8.32 -1.51 -5.37
C ASP A 450 -6.79 -1.48 -5.49
N PRO A 451 -6.19 -2.24 -6.44
CA PRO A 451 -4.75 -2.32 -6.60
C PRO A 451 -4.11 -1.01 -7.07
N TYR A 452 -4.89 -0.02 -7.48
CA TYR A 452 -4.42 1.21 -8.09
C TYR A 452 -4.66 2.43 -7.22
N THR A 453 -5.66 2.40 -6.34
CA THR A 453 -5.96 3.49 -5.40
C THR A 453 -5.79 3.13 -3.93
N GLY A 454 -5.82 1.84 -3.58
CA GLY A 454 -5.83 1.35 -2.21
C GLY A 454 -7.18 1.47 -1.49
N LEU A 455 -8.24 1.98 -2.14
CA LEU A 455 -9.60 2.03 -1.59
C LEU A 455 -10.25 0.64 -1.59
N ALA A 456 -11.34 0.47 -0.84
CA ALA A 456 -12.02 -0.81 -0.71
C ALA A 456 -13.39 -0.82 -1.42
N TYR A 457 -13.65 -1.88 -2.20
CA TYR A 457 -14.91 -2.11 -2.91
C TYR A 457 -15.67 -3.33 -2.35
N PRO A 458 -17.01 -3.39 -2.45
CA PRO A 458 -17.78 -4.55 -2.02
C PRO A 458 -17.49 -5.82 -2.83
N GLN A 459 -17.17 -6.92 -2.13
CA GLN A 459 -17.09 -8.25 -2.73
C GLN A 459 -18.22 -9.17 -2.25
N ARG A 460 -18.44 -9.28 -0.94
CA ARG A 460 -19.48 -10.15 -0.34
C ARG A 460 -20.51 -9.45 0.52
N ILE A 461 -20.41 -8.14 0.66
CA ILE A 461 -21.38 -7.34 1.44
C ILE A 461 -22.46 -6.78 0.51
N ALA A 462 -23.68 -6.68 1.01
CA ALA A 462 -24.81 -6.07 0.29
C ALA A 462 -24.84 -4.54 0.51
N SER A 463 -24.49 -4.09 1.72
CA SER A 463 -24.39 -2.65 2.06
C SER A 463 -23.55 -2.44 3.31
N ALA A 464 -22.99 -1.23 3.48
CA ALA A 464 -22.39 -0.82 4.74
C ALA A 464 -22.72 0.63 5.11
N GLN A 465 -22.64 0.90 6.42
CA GLN A 465 -22.74 2.23 7.01
C GLN A 465 -21.56 2.46 7.96
N LEU A 466 -20.89 3.60 7.80
CA LEU A 466 -19.91 4.11 8.75
C LEU A 466 -20.55 5.24 9.56
N THR A 467 -20.56 5.12 10.88
CA THR A 467 -20.90 6.23 11.78
C THR A 467 -19.64 6.64 12.55
N HIS A 468 -19.32 7.93 12.58
CA HIS A 468 -18.14 8.44 13.28
C HIS A 468 -18.45 9.67 14.14
N VAL A 469 -17.66 9.90 15.19
CA VAL A 469 -17.83 11.07 16.04
C VAL A 469 -17.37 12.37 15.34
N GLU A 470 -18.01 13.50 15.68
CA GLU A 470 -17.64 14.83 15.22
C GLU A 470 -16.16 15.15 15.51
N GLY A 471 -15.49 15.83 14.57
CA GLY A 471 -14.08 16.25 14.70
C GLY A 471 -13.05 15.26 14.16
N LEU A 472 -13.46 14.06 13.73
CA LEU A 472 -12.57 13.15 13.01
C LEU A 472 -12.49 13.53 11.52
N PRO A 473 -11.28 13.63 10.93
CA PRO A 473 -11.07 14.06 9.55
C PRO A 473 -11.33 12.94 8.53
N ILE A 474 -12.51 12.33 8.57
CA ILE A 474 -12.92 11.24 7.69
C ILE A 474 -13.59 11.78 6.43
N ASN A 475 -13.18 11.25 5.28
CA ASN A 475 -13.65 11.64 3.95
C ASN A 475 -14.20 10.40 3.23
N GLN A 476 -15.27 10.59 2.46
CA GLN A 476 -15.85 9.55 1.61
C GLN A 476 -15.38 9.74 0.16
N ASN A 477 -14.90 8.67 -0.46
CA ASN A 477 -14.40 8.66 -1.84
C ASN A 477 -15.32 7.89 -2.79
N LEU A 478 -16.00 6.85 -2.30
CA LEU A 478 -16.87 5.95 -3.06
C LEU A 478 -18.31 6.02 -2.54
N ASP A 479 -19.28 5.81 -3.42
CA ASP A 479 -20.71 5.97 -3.13
C ASP A 479 -21.43 4.69 -2.65
N TRP A 480 -20.72 3.56 -2.56
CA TRP A 480 -21.31 2.27 -2.18
C TRP A 480 -21.67 2.15 -0.69
N LEU A 481 -21.13 3.05 0.17
CA LEU A 481 -21.42 3.10 1.61
C LEU A 481 -22.12 4.39 2.00
N THR A 482 -22.78 4.39 3.16
CA THR A 482 -23.31 5.60 3.79
C THR A 482 -22.39 6.03 4.93
N VAL A 483 -22.09 7.33 5.03
CA VAL A 483 -21.30 7.92 6.13
C VAL A 483 -22.18 8.87 6.94
N GLU A 484 -22.16 8.71 8.26
CA GLU A 484 -22.92 9.51 9.22
C GLU A 484 -22.00 10.08 10.31
N THR A 485 -22.05 11.40 10.53
CA THR A 485 -21.34 12.05 11.62
C THR A 485 -22.29 12.32 12.79
N VAL A 486 -21.89 11.95 14.01
CA VAL A 486 -22.68 12.10 15.24
C VAL A 486 -21.86 12.70 16.38
N PRO A 487 -22.46 13.35 17.39
CA PRO A 487 -21.70 13.90 18.51
C PRO A 487 -21.07 12.84 19.43
N GLN A 488 -21.64 11.63 19.48
CA GLN A 488 -21.18 10.50 20.30
C GLN A 488 -21.74 9.18 19.75
N ILE A 489 -20.99 8.09 19.92
CA ILE A 489 -21.46 6.74 19.65
C ILE A 489 -21.47 5.96 20.97
N ASP A 490 -22.65 5.57 21.44
CA ASP A 490 -22.81 4.66 22.56
C ASP A 490 -22.75 3.21 22.08
N VAL A 491 -21.94 2.39 22.76
CA VAL A 491 -21.82 0.97 22.43
C VAL A 491 -22.95 0.19 23.14
N PRO A 492 -23.76 -0.60 22.40
CA PRO A 492 -24.87 -1.38 22.98
C PRO A 492 -24.43 -2.36 24.08
N ALA A 493 -25.27 -2.53 25.10
CA ALA A 493 -24.95 -3.34 26.29
C ALA A 493 -24.70 -4.84 25.99
N ASP A 494 -25.26 -5.37 24.91
CA ASP A 494 -25.12 -6.76 24.45
C ASP A 494 -23.91 -6.98 23.53
N THR A 495 -23.14 -5.93 23.21
CA THR A 495 -21.92 -6.01 22.38
C THR A 495 -20.83 -6.81 23.10
N TRP A 496 -20.14 -7.71 22.38
CA TRP A 496 -19.04 -8.52 22.88
C TRP A 496 -17.76 -7.71 22.94
N VAL A 497 -17.17 -7.56 24.12
CA VAL A 497 -15.98 -6.72 24.36
C VAL A 497 -14.79 -7.48 24.91
N ASP A 498 -14.99 -8.73 25.27
CA ASP A 498 -13.94 -9.62 25.76
C ASP A 498 -14.42 -11.07 25.72
N TRP A 499 -13.53 -12.00 26.05
CA TRP A 499 -13.78 -13.43 26.08
C TRP A 499 -13.43 -14.04 27.45
N ASP A 500 -14.36 -14.82 28.00
CA ASP A 500 -14.19 -15.63 29.21
C ASP A 500 -13.84 -17.06 28.78
N ALA A 501 -12.54 -17.38 28.77
CA ALA A 501 -12.04 -18.67 28.30
C ALA A 501 -12.39 -19.84 29.23
N GLU A 502 -12.60 -19.60 30.53
CA GLU A 502 -12.98 -20.64 31.49
C GLU A 502 -14.42 -21.11 31.26
N ASN A 503 -15.34 -20.15 31.04
CA ASN A 503 -16.75 -20.45 30.80
C ASN A 503 -17.12 -20.54 29.31
N GLN A 504 -16.15 -20.29 28.41
CA GLN A 504 -16.29 -20.30 26.95
C GLN A 504 -17.46 -19.44 26.46
N ARG A 505 -17.50 -18.18 26.92
CA ARG A 505 -18.55 -17.20 26.55
C ARG A 505 -17.98 -15.81 26.35
N PHE A 506 -18.65 -15.00 25.55
CA PHE A 506 -18.33 -13.57 25.45
C PHE A 506 -18.72 -12.82 26.73
N ILE A 507 -17.90 -11.84 27.07
CA ILE A 507 -18.19 -10.82 28.07
C ILE A 507 -18.76 -9.60 27.33
N THR A 508 -19.90 -9.13 27.80
CA THR A 508 -20.64 -8.02 27.17
C THR A 508 -20.30 -6.65 27.76
N VAL A 509 -20.61 -5.57 27.04
CA VAL A 509 -20.53 -4.20 27.56
C VAL A 509 -21.29 -4.06 28.87
N GLY A 510 -22.51 -4.59 28.96
CA GLY A 510 -23.34 -4.49 30.16
C GLY A 510 -22.73 -5.17 31.40
N GLU A 511 -21.85 -6.17 31.20
CA GLU A 511 -21.12 -6.84 32.28
C GLU A 511 -19.83 -6.10 32.65
N LYS A 512 -19.01 -5.70 31.66
CA LYS A 512 -17.67 -5.12 31.88
C LYS A 512 -17.71 -3.61 32.15
N TYR A 513 -18.66 -2.91 31.53
CA TYR A 513 -18.84 -1.46 31.57
C TYR A 513 -20.30 -1.11 31.90
N PRO A 514 -20.79 -1.40 33.12
CA PRO A 514 -22.20 -1.19 33.49
C PRO A 514 -22.66 0.27 33.44
N ASP A 515 -21.71 1.23 33.49
CA ASP A 515 -21.98 2.66 33.36
C ASP A 515 -22.00 3.15 31.89
N GLY A 516 -21.77 2.26 30.92
CA GLY A 516 -21.70 2.55 29.49
C GLY A 516 -20.28 2.56 28.92
N LEU A 517 -20.19 2.39 27.60
CA LEU A 517 -18.96 2.47 26.80
C LEU A 517 -19.26 3.29 25.54
N THR A 518 -18.27 4.06 25.08
CA THR A 518 -18.35 4.84 23.84
C THR A 518 -17.25 4.42 22.87
N ALA A 519 -17.42 4.76 21.59
CA ALA A 519 -16.46 4.51 20.52
C ALA A 519 -16.32 5.75 19.61
N ASN A 520 -15.19 5.86 18.91
CA ASN A 520 -15.01 6.86 17.86
C ASN A 520 -15.72 6.47 16.55
N ILE A 521 -15.74 5.18 16.24
CA ILE A 521 -16.24 4.61 14.99
C ILE A 521 -17.19 3.44 15.25
N LYS A 522 -18.25 3.38 14.45
CA LYS A 522 -19.12 2.22 14.26
C LYS A 522 -19.19 1.85 12.78
N SER A 523 -18.77 0.63 12.44
CA SER A 523 -19.01 0.01 11.14
C SER A 523 -20.22 -0.91 11.23
N THR A 524 -21.20 -0.74 10.35
CA THR A 524 -22.35 -1.65 10.20
C THR A 524 -22.31 -2.29 8.83
N VAL A 525 -22.32 -3.62 8.77
CA VAL A 525 -22.26 -4.40 7.55
C VAL A 525 -23.48 -5.31 7.46
N VAL A 526 -24.16 -5.28 6.31
CA VAL A 526 -25.25 -6.20 5.97
C VAL A 526 -24.81 -7.07 4.81
N TYR A 527 -24.91 -8.38 4.98
CA TYR A 527 -24.59 -9.37 3.96
C TYR A 527 -25.81 -9.69 3.07
N PRO A 528 -25.62 -10.27 1.87
CA PRO A 528 -26.69 -10.82 1.06
C PRO A 528 -27.56 -11.81 1.84
N ALA A 529 -28.87 -11.78 1.61
CA ALA A 529 -29.82 -12.64 2.32
C ALA A 529 -29.61 -14.14 2.03
N ASP A 530 -29.09 -14.47 0.86
CA ASP A 530 -28.76 -15.82 0.40
C ASP A 530 -27.30 -16.21 0.67
N LEU A 531 -26.57 -15.48 1.53
CA LEU A 531 -25.16 -15.73 1.82
C LEU A 531 -24.86 -17.19 2.17
N PHE A 532 -25.60 -17.76 3.13
CA PHE A 532 -25.38 -19.13 3.61
C PHE A 532 -25.91 -20.21 2.65
N GLU A 533 -26.65 -19.82 1.61
CA GLU A 533 -27.12 -20.72 0.56
C GLU A 533 -26.17 -20.76 -0.64
N THR A 534 -25.53 -19.62 -0.94
CA THR A 534 -24.73 -19.41 -2.15
C THR A 534 -23.24 -19.63 -1.93
N ILE A 535 -22.72 -19.31 -0.74
CA ILE A 535 -21.29 -19.42 -0.45
C ILE A 535 -20.96 -20.80 0.11
N LYS A 536 -19.97 -21.44 -0.52
CA LYS A 536 -19.38 -22.69 -0.06
C LYS A 536 -17.90 -22.55 0.18
N TRP A 537 -17.44 -23.26 1.19
CA TRP A 537 -16.05 -23.62 1.37
C TRP A 537 -15.59 -24.57 0.25
N HIS A 538 -14.29 -24.62 -0.04
CA HIS A 538 -13.73 -25.49 -1.09
C HIS A 538 -14.00 -26.98 -0.89
N ASP A 539 -14.20 -27.42 0.36
CA ASP A 539 -14.61 -28.79 0.70
C ASP A 539 -16.10 -29.09 0.36
N GLY A 540 -16.83 -28.10 -0.14
CA GLY A 540 -18.25 -28.17 -0.47
C GLY A 540 -19.19 -27.87 0.69
N SER A 541 -18.67 -27.58 1.89
CA SER A 541 -19.47 -27.20 3.05
C SER A 541 -20.11 -25.82 2.85
N PRO A 542 -21.38 -25.61 3.24
CA PRO A 542 -21.96 -24.28 3.26
C PRO A 542 -21.25 -23.41 4.31
N LEU A 543 -21.09 -22.12 4.02
CA LEU A 543 -20.72 -21.12 5.01
C LEU A 543 -21.82 -21.01 6.08
N SER A 544 -21.47 -20.78 7.34
CA SER A 544 -22.44 -20.57 8.41
C SER A 544 -22.04 -19.45 9.37
N ALA A 545 -22.98 -18.96 10.17
CA ALA A 545 -22.70 -17.98 11.23
C ALA A 545 -21.66 -18.50 12.24
N GLY A 546 -21.56 -19.82 12.41
CA GLY A 546 -20.55 -20.46 13.25
C GLY A 546 -19.12 -20.16 12.81
N ASP A 547 -18.86 -20.00 11.50
CA ASP A 547 -17.53 -19.63 10.99
C ASP A 547 -17.10 -18.24 11.47
N PHE A 548 -18.03 -17.26 11.42
CA PHE A 548 -17.79 -15.89 11.88
C PHE A 548 -17.54 -15.85 13.40
N VAL A 549 -18.39 -16.53 14.17
CA VAL A 549 -18.27 -16.55 15.64
C VAL A 549 -17.00 -17.27 16.09
N MET A 550 -16.66 -18.40 15.45
CA MET A 550 -15.41 -19.12 15.74
C MET A 550 -14.18 -18.25 15.49
N ASN A 551 -14.18 -17.49 14.39
CA ASN A 551 -13.08 -16.58 14.06
C ASN A 551 -12.91 -15.47 15.12
N ILE A 552 -14.02 -14.90 15.61
CA ILE A 552 -14.00 -13.92 16.71
C ILE A 552 -13.45 -14.56 18.00
N ILE A 553 -13.91 -15.76 18.36
CA ILE A 553 -13.40 -16.49 19.55
C ILE A 553 -11.89 -16.69 19.42
N GLN A 554 -11.44 -17.19 18.27
CA GLN A 554 -10.02 -17.46 18.00
C GLN A 554 -9.17 -16.22 18.24
N SER A 555 -9.64 -15.04 17.78
CA SER A 555 -8.92 -13.76 17.93
C SER A 555 -8.67 -13.32 19.37
N LEU A 556 -9.48 -13.79 20.33
CA LEU A 556 -9.42 -13.39 21.73
C LEU A 556 -8.88 -14.49 22.65
N ASP A 557 -9.30 -15.74 22.44
CA ASP A 557 -9.07 -16.88 23.34
C ASP A 557 -7.58 -17.20 23.53
N LEU A 558 -6.78 -17.11 22.46
CA LEU A 558 -5.34 -17.36 22.48
C LEU A 558 -4.55 -16.42 23.40
N GLY A 559 -5.09 -15.24 23.68
CA GLY A 559 -4.49 -14.26 24.60
C GLY A 559 -4.89 -14.46 26.07
N LYS A 560 -5.75 -15.44 26.39
CA LYS A 560 -6.26 -15.66 27.75
C LYS A 560 -5.43 -16.74 28.47
N PRO A 561 -4.73 -16.43 29.57
CA PRO A 561 -3.95 -17.43 30.32
C PRO A 561 -4.76 -18.64 30.80
N GLU A 562 -6.08 -18.47 30.96
CA GLU A 562 -7.01 -19.53 31.35
C GLU A 562 -7.39 -20.47 30.20
N SER A 563 -7.13 -20.07 28.94
CA SER A 563 -7.43 -20.90 27.77
C SER A 563 -6.46 -22.09 27.67
N ALA A 564 -7.00 -23.24 27.24
CA ALA A 564 -6.19 -24.38 26.84
C ALA A 564 -5.31 -24.10 25.60
N LEU A 565 -5.67 -23.07 24.82
CA LEU A 565 -4.96 -22.65 23.62
C LEU A 565 -3.95 -21.54 23.89
N TYR A 566 -3.87 -21.00 25.11
CA TYR A 566 -3.05 -19.83 25.45
C TYR A 566 -1.66 -19.84 24.81
N ASP A 567 -1.31 -18.73 24.16
CA ASP A 567 0.00 -18.49 23.58
C ASP A 567 0.54 -17.14 24.05
N GLU A 568 1.64 -17.18 24.81
CA GLU A 568 2.26 -15.99 25.38
C GLU A 568 2.78 -15.03 24.30
N SER A 569 3.23 -15.54 23.15
CA SER A 569 3.72 -14.72 22.04
C SER A 569 2.59 -13.90 21.41
N LEU A 570 1.39 -14.48 21.29
CA LEU A 570 0.22 -13.84 20.72
C LEU A 570 -0.47 -12.88 21.70
N ALA A 571 -0.42 -13.18 23.00
CA ALA A 571 -1.04 -12.36 24.04
C ALA A 571 -0.61 -10.88 23.98
N LEU A 572 0.65 -10.59 23.62
CA LEU A 572 1.15 -9.22 23.46
C LEU A 572 0.39 -8.44 22.38
N SER A 573 0.25 -9.04 21.18
CA SER A 573 -0.45 -8.42 20.05
C SER A 573 -1.95 -8.25 20.31
N ILE A 574 -2.58 -9.23 20.94
CA ILE A 574 -4.00 -9.19 21.31
C ILE A 574 -4.25 -8.09 22.34
N ASN A 575 -3.37 -7.94 23.34
CA ASN A 575 -3.50 -6.87 24.34
C ASN A 575 -3.40 -5.47 23.71
N ALA A 576 -2.51 -5.28 22.72
CA ALA A 576 -2.41 -4.01 22.00
C ALA A 576 -3.68 -3.72 21.17
N PHE A 577 -4.24 -4.73 20.49
CA PHE A 577 -5.53 -4.61 19.79
C PHE A 577 -6.66 -4.18 20.75
N LEU A 578 -6.71 -4.77 21.94
CA LEU A 578 -7.75 -4.49 22.95
C LEU A 578 -7.76 -3.05 23.47
N GLU A 579 -6.70 -2.25 23.27
CA GLU A 579 -6.65 -0.84 23.69
C GLU A 579 -7.67 0.03 22.93
N SER A 580 -7.84 -0.21 21.63
CA SER A 580 -8.77 0.53 20.77
C SER A 580 -10.08 -0.21 20.50
N PHE A 581 -10.11 -1.54 20.69
CA PHE A 581 -11.30 -2.37 20.49
C PHE A 581 -12.44 -1.98 21.45
N LYS A 582 -13.64 -1.75 20.92
CA LYS A 582 -14.85 -1.45 21.70
C LYS A 582 -15.96 -2.48 21.55
N GLY A 583 -15.80 -3.44 20.64
CA GLY A 583 -16.63 -4.62 20.60
C GLY A 583 -17.16 -4.99 19.22
N TYR A 584 -17.67 -6.22 19.14
CA TYR A 584 -18.40 -6.74 17.98
C TYR A 584 -19.81 -7.15 18.39
N ARG A 585 -20.75 -7.06 17.46
CA ARG A 585 -22.14 -7.44 17.70
C ARG A 585 -22.79 -8.02 16.45
N ILE A 586 -23.28 -9.25 16.55
CA ILE A 586 -24.15 -9.84 15.53
C ILE A 586 -25.58 -9.37 15.83
N VAL A 587 -26.11 -8.51 14.97
CA VAL A 587 -27.46 -7.93 15.12
C VAL A 587 -28.53 -8.87 14.57
N SER A 588 -28.22 -9.58 13.50
CA SER A 588 -29.07 -10.58 12.86
C SER A 588 -28.22 -11.63 12.18
N THR A 589 -28.73 -12.85 12.04
CA THR A 589 -28.14 -13.92 11.22
C THR A 589 -28.89 -14.14 9.89
N ASP A 590 -30.02 -13.45 9.68
CA ASP A 590 -30.84 -13.56 8.46
C ASP A 590 -31.55 -12.20 8.13
N PRO A 591 -31.03 -11.41 7.17
CA PRO A 591 -29.67 -11.49 6.63
C PRO A 591 -28.64 -11.23 7.74
N LEU A 592 -27.43 -11.81 7.60
CA LEU A 592 -26.34 -11.57 8.53
C LEU A 592 -26.02 -10.07 8.59
N THR A 593 -26.08 -9.50 9.79
CA THR A 593 -25.78 -8.08 10.05
C THR A 593 -24.82 -7.98 11.23
N ILE A 594 -23.69 -7.31 11.02
CA ILE A 594 -22.61 -7.18 12.00
C ILE A 594 -22.32 -5.70 12.26
N GLU A 595 -22.16 -5.36 13.53
CA GLU A 595 -21.63 -4.07 13.98
C GLU A 595 -20.23 -4.26 14.60
N ALA A 596 -19.30 -3.38 14.26
CA ALA A 596 -17.97 -3.30 14.86
C ALA A 596 -17.71 -1.90 15.41
N TYR A 597 -17.14 -1.83 16.62
CA TYR A 597 -16.90 -0.60 17.35
C TYR A 597 -15.42 -0.47 17.73
N THR A 598 -14.82 0.70 17.47
CA THR A 598 -13.41 0.95 17.77
C THR A 598 -13.11 2.44 17.98
N ASP A 599 -12.03 2.73 18.71
CA ASP A 599 -11.44 4.07 18.78
C ASP A 599 -10.46 4.37 17.63
N PHE A 600 -9.95 3.33 16.97
CA PHE A 600 -9.05 3.47 15.83
C PHE A 600 -9.83 3.86 14.57
N TYR A 601 -9.25 4.73 13.73
CA TYR A 601 -9.86 5.12 12.47
C TYR A 601 -8.82 5.41 11.39
N GLN A 602 -9.25 5.32 10.14
CA GLN A 602 -8.52 5.77 8.97
C GLN A 602 -9.25 6.95 8.32
N ARG A 603 -8.55 7.76 7.53
CA ARG A 603 -9.15 8.96 6.92
C ARG A 603 -10.15 8.65 5.81
N ASP A 604 -9.93 7.58 5.06
CA ASP A 604 -10.85 7.18 3.99
C ASP A 604 -11.95 6.30 4.61
N ALA A 605 -13.20 6.72 4.46
CA ALA A 605 -14.35 6.05 5.06
C ALA A 605 -14.44 4.57 4.64
N GLU A 606 -14.08 4.27 3.39
CA GLU A 606 -14.08 2.93 2.82
C GLU A 606 -13.19 1.95 3.59
N LEU A 607 -12.11 2.45 4.21
CA LEU A 607 -11.15 1.62 4.93
C LEU A 607 -11.50 1.45 6.43
N ASN A 608 -12.59 2.05 6.88
CA ASN A 608 -13.10 1.87 8.25
C ASN A 608 -14.20 0.80 8.34
N ILE A 609 -14.56 0.17 7.22
CA ILE A 609 -15.57 -0.89 7.19
C ILE A 609 -14.94 -2.22 7.59
N VAL A 610 -15.40 -2.76 8.71
CA VAL A 610 -14.99 -4.06 9.25
C VAL A 610 -16.12 -5.05 9.03
N THR A 611 -15.86 -6.09 8.25
CA THR A 611 -16.85 -7.08 7.81
C THR A 611 -16.90 -8.32 8.68
N LEU A 612 -15.78 -8.66 9.32
CA LEU A 612 -15.56 -9.90 10.07
C LEU A 612 -15.83 -11.18 9.26
N TRP A 613 -15.66 -11.13 7.93
CA TRP A 613 -15.55 -12.37 7.15
C TRP A 613 -14.57 -13.33 7.86
N PRO A 614 -14.79 -14.66 7.86
CA PRO A 614 -13.98 -15.63 8.62
C PRO A 614 -12.56 -15.83 8.05
N GLN A 615 -11.90 -14.73 7.72
CA GLN A 615 -10.48 -14.56 7.51
C GLN A 615 -9.81 -14.26 8.87
N ASP A 616 -8.59 -14.70 9.11
CA ASP A 616 -7.89 -14.46 10.37
C ASP A 616 -7.83 -12.96 10.70
N LEU A 617 -7.89 -12.66 12.00
CA LEU A 617 -7.82 -11.29 12.53
C LEU A 617 -6.41 -10.92 12.99
N TYR A 618 -5.40 -11.68 12.54
CA TYR A 618 -3.98 -11.45 12.84
C TYR A 618 -3.23 -10.84 11.64
N GLY A 619 -3.91 -10.68 10.49
CA GLY A 619 -3.35 -10.07 9.28
C GLY A 619 -2.51 -11.03 8.44
N LEU A 620 -2.68 -12.34 8.61
CA LEU A 620 -1.96 -13.37 7.86
C LEU A 620 -2.63 -13.66 6.50
N GLY A 621 -3.92 -13.38 6.37
CA GLY A 621 -4.70 -13.49 5.14
C GLY A 621 -5.37 -14.84 4.90
N TYR A 622 -5.38 -15.75 5.87
CA TYR A 622 -5.97 -17.09 5.80
C TYR A 622 -7.47 -17.04 6.08
N GLU A 623 -8.25 -17.91 5.45
CA GLU A 623 -9.59 -18.21 5.91
C GLU A 623 -9.61 -19.40 6.85
N ASN A 624 -10.47 -19.29 7.87
CA ASN A 624 -10.49 -20.16 9.02
C ASN A 624 -11.86 -20.85 9.13
N PRO A 625 -12.16 -21.85 8.29
CA PRO A 625 -13.36 -22.65 8.46
C PRO A 625 -13.38 -23.27 9.86
N TRP A 626 -14.52 -23.21 10.55
CA TRP A 626 -14.56 -23.57 11.96
C TRP A 626 -14.14 -25.02 12.22
N THR A 627 -14.35 -25.94 11.27
CA THR A 627 -13.95 -27.34 11.37
C THR A 627 -12.43 -27.52 11.35
N VAL A 628 -11.70 -26.76 10.53
CA VAL A 628 -10.23 -26.80 10.47
C VAL A 628 -9.65 -26.25 11.77
N LEU A 629 -10.20 -25.14 12.28
CA LEU A 629 -9.81 -24.62 13.59
C LEU A 629 -10.17 -25.59 14.72
N ALA A 630 -11.33 -26.24 14.69
CA ALA A 630 -11.74 -27.20 15.73
C ALA A 630 -10.73 -28.35 15.85
N VAL A 631 -10.33 -28.96 14.72
CA VAL A 631 -9.34 -30.03 14.68
C VAL A 631 -7.97 -29.53 15.15
N SER A 632 -7.55 -28.36 14.69
CA SER A 632 -6.27 -27.76 15.08
C SER A 632 -6.25 -27.42 16.58
N ASN A 633 -7.33 -26.86 17.11
CA ASN A 633 -7.47 -26.49 18.52
C ASN A 633 -7.49 -27.72 19.44
N LEU A 634 -8.09 -28.84 19.01
CA LEU A 634 -7.98 -30.10 19.76
C LEU A 634 -6.53 -30.56 19.87
N ALA A 635 -5.75 -30.47 18.79
CA ALA A 635 -4.34 -30.86 18.78
C ALA A 635 -3.46 -29.90 19.62
N GLU A 636 -3.70 -28.60 19.49
CA GLU A 636 -3.08 -27.52 20.27
C GLU A 636 -3.33 -27.70 21.78
N ALA A 637 -4.59 -27.88 22.19
CA ALA A 637 -4.98 -28.05 23.59
C ALA A 637 -4.37 -29.31 24.22
N ASN A 638 -4.16 -30.36 23.42
CA ASN A 638 -3.48 -31.58 23.83
C ASN A 638 -1.95 -31.49 23.75
N LYS A 639 -1.39 -30.37 23.29
CA LYS A 639 0.05 -30.11 23.18
C LYS A 639 0.76 -31.14 22.30
N GLU A 640 0.13 -31.56 21.20
CA GLU A 640 0.76 -32.44 20.20
C GLU A 640 1.30 -31.65 19.00
N ILE A 641 0.79 -30.44 18.79
CA ILE A 641 1.30 -29.38 17.91
C ILE A 641 1.11 -28.03 18.60
N ALA A 642 1.76 -26.99 18.08
CA ALA A 642 1.56 -25.61 18.53
C ALA A 642 1.35 -24.67 17.32
N PHE A 643 0.52 -23.63 17.41
CA PHE A 643 0.32 -22.69 16.30
C PHE A 643 1.57 -21.85 15.99
N SER A 644 2.20 -21.29 17.03
CA SER A 644 3.40 -20.44 16.90
C SER A 644 4.70 -21.24 16.98
N GLU A 645 5.75 -20.72 16.34
CA GLU A 645 7.11 -21.25 16.46
C GLU A 645 7.61 -21.21 17.92
N ASP A 646 7.36 -20.11 18.63
CA ASP A 646 7.80 -19.93 20.02
C ASP A 646 7.23 -21.02 20.94
N LYS A 647 5.92 -21.25 20.88
CA LYS A 647 5.26 -22.27 21.70
C LYS A 647 5.65 -23.67 21.26
N ALA A 648 5.82 -23.92 19.96
CA ALA A 648 6.31 -25.20 19.43
C ALA A 648 7.71 -25.52 19.98
N GLY A 649 8.61 -24.53 19.97
CA GLY A 649 9.96 -24.65 20.50
C GLY A 649 9.99 -24.92 22.01
N VAL A 650 9.12 -24.27 22.80
CA VAL A 650 9.02 -24.49 24.26
C VAL A 650 8.47 -25.88 24.59
N LEU A 651 7.49 -26.36 23.83
CA LEU A 651 6.85 -27.67 24.06
C LEU A 651 7.63 -28.83 23.41
N GLU A 652 8.61 -28.55 22.57
CA GLU A 652 9.33 -29.52 21.72
C GLU A 652 8.38 -30.33 20.83
N VAL A 653 7.39 -29.65 20.22
CA VAL A 653 6.41 -30.22 19.29
C VAL A 653 6.49 -29.56 17.92
N GLU A 654 5.81 -30.15 16.93
CA GLU A 654 5.74 -29.59 15.57
C GLU A 654 4.87 -28.31 15.56
N GLN A 655 5.30 -27.30 14.81
CA GLN A 655 4.45 -26.14 14.53
C GLN A 655 3.33 -26.56 13.56
N THR A 656 2.10 -26.12 13.82
CA THR A 656 0.93 -26.47 13.02
C THR A 656 1.14 -26.09 11.56
N ASN A 657 0.97 -27.07 10.68
CA ASN A 657 1.06 -26.88 9.24
C ASN A 657 -0.11 -27.58 8.54
N TRP A 658 -0.98 -26.80 7.91
CA TRP A 658 -2.15 -27.31 7.23
C TRP A 658 -1.84 -27.95 5.88
N ILE A 659 -0.69 -27.66 5.27
CA ILE A 659 -0.38 -28.12 3.90
C ILE A 659 0.63 -29.27 3.83
N GLY A 660 1.18 -29.73 4.96
CA GLY A 660 2.14 -30.81 4.94
C GLY A 660 2.88 -31.05 6.25
N GLY A 661 3.90 -31.91 6.18
CA GLY A 661 4.75 -32.25 7.33
C GLY A 661 4.10 -33.20 8.33
N PRO A 662 4.79 -33.48 9.46
CA PRO A 662 4.30 -34.36 10.53
C PRO A 662 2.97 -33.92 11.15
N SER A 663 2.64 -32.62 11.05
CA SER A 663 1.40 -32.04 11.55
C SER A 663 0.15 -32.74 10.99
N LEU A 664 0.17 -33.18 9.72
CA LEU A 664 -0.99 -33.84 9.09
C LEU A 664 -1.42 -35.14 9.79
N GLU A 665 -0.48 -35.93 10.33
CA GLU A 665 -0.81 -37.16 11.06
C GLU A 665 -1.57 -36.84 12.36
N VAL A 666 -1.14 -35.80 13.07
CA VAL A 666 -1.80 -35.31 14.29
C VAL A 666 -3.19 -34.77 13.97
N LEU A 667 -3.31 -33.94 12.92
CA LEU A 667 -4.59 -33.38 12.49
C LEU A 667 -5.57 -34.50 12.08
N ASN A 668 -5.12 -35.53 11.36
CA ASN A 668 -5.98 -36.67 10.98
C ASN A 668 -6.56 -37.41 12.19
N LYS A 669 -5.75 -37.62 13.23
CA LYS A 669 -6.22 -38.23 14.49
C LYS A 669 -7.34 -37.39 15.11
N TYR A 670 -7.20 -36.07 15.16
CA TYR A 670 -8.21 -35.20 15.77
C TYR A 670 -9.43 -34.97 14.86
N LEU A 671 -9.28 -35.02 13.54
CA LEU A 671 -10.40 -35.06 12.60
C LEU A 671 -11.25 -36.32 12.80
N ASP A 672 -10.60 -37.48 13.00
CA ASP A 672 -11.31 -38.72 13.32
C ASP A 672 -12.06 -38.64 14.65
N GLN A 673 -11.42 -38.10 15.68
CA GLN A 673 -12.06 -37.88 16.99
C GLN A 673 -13.26 -36.94 16.85
N ALA A 674 -13.06 -35.74 16.31
CA ALA A 674 -14.08 -34.70 16.21
C ALA A 674 -15.31 -35.18 15.43
N ALA A 675 -15.08 -35.88 14.31
CA ALA A 675 -16.16 -36.47 13.52
C ALA A 675 -16.92 -37.57 14.26
N SER A 676 -16.24 -38.39 15.07
CA SER A 676 -16.90 -39.47 15.83
C SER A 676 -17.76 -38.98 16.99
N GLU A 677 -17.48 -37.77 17.47
CA GLU A 677 -18.12 -37.13 18.63
C GLU A 677 -19.18 -36.09 18.22
N SER A 678 -19.34 -35.82 16.92
CA SER A 678 -20.11 -34.66 16.42
C SER A 678 -19.65 -33.37 17.10
N TYR A 679 -18.33 -33.20 17.25
CA TYR A 679 -17.72 -32.22 18.13
C TYR A 679 -18.01 -30.77 17.71
N ILE A 680 -18.58 -29.99 18.62
CA ILE A 680 -18.75 -28.54 18.46
C ILE A 680 -17.72 -27.85 19.35
N PRO A 681 -16.73 -27.11 18.80
CA PRO A 681 -15.75 -26.39 19.61
C PRO A 681 -16.46 -25.29 20.41
N PHE A 682 -15.96 -24.95 21.60
CA PHE A 682 -16.53 -23.90 22.46
C PHE A 682 -18.08 -23.99 22.59
N GLU A 683 -18.60 -25.21 22.84
CA GLU A 683 -20.03 -25.55 22.74
C GLU A 683 -20.96 -24.60 23.53
N ALA A 684 -20.48 -24.02 24.64
CA ALA A 684 -21.23 -23.05 25.43
C ALA A 684 -21.64 -21.79 24.65
N THR A 685 -20.89 -21.42 23.60
CA THR A 685 -21.22 -20.32 22.69
C THR A 685 -21.62 -20.84 21.31
N LEU A 686 -20.79 -21.69 20.70
CA LEU A 686 -21.01 -22.12 19.30
C LEU A 686 -22.17 -23.09 19.14
N GLY A 687 -22.65 -23.74 20.22
CA GLY A 687 -23.86 -24.55 20.17
C GLY A 687 -25.13 -23.75 19.83
N GLU A 688 -25.09 -22.42 19.90
CA GLU A 688 -26.17 -21.54 19.43
C GLU A 688 -26.16 -21.33 17.90
N TYR A 689 -25.01 -21.53 17.26
CA TYR A 689 -24.79 -21.22 15.84
C TYR A 689 -24.54 -22.47 14.98
N ILE A 690 -24.14 -23.58 15.60
CA ILE A 690 -23.78 -24.83 14.92
C ILE A 690 -24.68 -25.95 15.43
N SER A 691 -25.35 -26.63 14.51
CA SER A 691 -26.12 -27.84 14.82
C SER A 691 -25.23 -29.09 14.76
N LYS A 692 -25.66 -30.18 15.41
CA LYS A 692 -24.95 -31.46 15.31
C LYS A 692 -24.98 -32.01 13.88
N GLU A 693 -26.08 -31.81 13.18
CA GLU A 693 -26.24 -32.19 11.78
C GLU A 693 -25.27 -31.43 10.87
N GLU A 694 -25.06 -30.13 11.11
CA GLU A 694 -24.03 -29.36 10.43
C GLU A 694 -22.63 -29.88 10.76
N ALA A 695 -22.32 -30.14 12.03
CA ALA A 695 -21.03 -30.66 12.45
C ALA A 695 -20.70 -32.00 11.76
N ASP A 696 -21.65 -32.95 11.76
CA ASP A 696 -21.49 -34.24 11.10
C ASP A 696 -21.26 -34.10 9.60
N LEU A 697 -22.02 -33.25 8.92
CA LEU A 697 -21.87 -32.97 7.50
C LEU A 697 -20.49 -32.36 7.18
N ARG A 698 -20.10 -31.32 7.91
CA ARG A 698 -18.88 -30.57 7.62
C ARG A 698 -17.61 -31.36 7.96
N TYR A 699 -17.61 -32.19 9.00
CA TYR A 699 -16.49 -33.11 9.22
C TYR A 699 -16.41 -34.21 8.16
N ALA A 700 -17.54 -34.69 7.63
CA ALA A 700 -17.54 -35.65 6.52
C ALA A 700 -16.95 -35.01 5.24
N ASN A 701 -17.31 -33.77 4.94
CA ASN A 701 -16.74 -33.00 3.83
C ASN A 701 -15.24 -32.77 4.02
N LEU A 702 -14.80 -32.33 5.21
CA LEU A 702 -13.39 -32.12 5.50
C LEU A 702 -12.57 -33.42 5.39
N LYS A 703 -13.13 -34.57 5.80
CA LYS A 703 -12.48 -35.88 5.56
C LYS A 703 -12.32 -36.19 4.08
N ALA A 704 -13.37 -35.97 3.29
CA ALA A 704 -13.31 -36.18 1.84
C ALA A 704 -12.29 -35.25 1.17
N TRP A 705 -12.20 -34.00 1.63
CA TRP A 705 -11.20 -33.04 1.20
C TRP A 705 -9.77 -33.52 1.47
N VAL A 706 -9.49 -33.90 2.71
CA VAL A 706 -8.16 -34.38 3.12
C VAL A 706 -7.79 -35.67 2.36
N GLU A 707 -8.74 -36.58 2.11
CA GLU A 707 -8.50 -37.77 1.29
C GLU A 707 -8.14 -37.43 -0.17
N ALA A 708 -8.77 -36.40 -0.74
CA ALA A 708 -8.56 -35.99 -2.13
C ALA A 708 -7.29 -35.13 -2.34
N HIS A 709 -6.98 -34.24 -1.39
CA HIS A 709 -5.97 -33.20 -1.55
C HIS A 709 -4.79 -33.31 -0.57
N ASN A 710 -4.92 -34.13 0.48
CA ASN A 710 -3.88 -34.36 1.50
C ASN A 710 -3.42 -33.08 2.22
N HIS A 711 -4.36 -32.16 2.50
CA HIS A 711 -4.13 -30.98 3.32
C HIS A 711 -5.43 -30.45 3.95
N TYR A 712 -5.28 -29.53 4.89
CA TYR A 712 -6.37 -28.87 5.64
C TYR A 712 -6.64 -27.42 5.19
N LEU A 713 -5.88 -26.90 4.21
CA LEU A 713 -6.20 -25.58 3.64
C LEU A 713 -7.52 -25.63 2.86
N VAL A 714 -8.53 -24.96 3.38
CA VAL A 714 -9.89 -24.84 2.80
C VAL A 714 -10.27 -23.37 2.87
N GLY A 715 -10.67 -22.78 1.75
CA GLY A 715 -11.09 -21.38 1.67
C GLY A 715 -12.37 -21.19 0.87
N THR A 716 -12.65 -19.97 0.44
CA THR A 716 -13.82 -19.56 -0.33
C THR A 716 -13.45 -18.77 -1.60
N GLY A 717 -12.17 -18.74 -1.96
CA GLY A 717 -11.64 -18.01 -3.12
C GLY A 717 -11.94 -18.63 -4.49
N PRO A 718 -11.57 -17.93 -5.58
CA PRO A 718 -11.85 -18.35 -6.96
C PRO A 718 -11.07 -19.58 -7.43
N TYR A 719 -10.01 -19.95 -6.70
CA TYR A 719 -9.25 -21.19 -6.90
C TYR A 719 -9.14 -21.92 -5.57
N TYR A 720 -8.89 -23.22 -5.63
CA TYR A 720 -8.52 -24.02 -4.46
C TYR A 720 -7.13 -24.62 -4.66
N LEU A 721 -6.42 -24.86 -3.56
CA LEU A 721 -5.15 -25.57 -3.57
C LEU A 721 -5.40 -27.05 -3.82
N ASP A 722 -4.82 -27.62 -4.88
CA ASP A 722 -5.03 -29.01 -5.29
C ASP A 722 -3.86 -29.91 -4.89
N GLN A 723 -2.62 -29.43 -5.08
CA GLN A 723 -1.40 -30.18 -4.78
C GLN A 723 -0.31 -29.27 -4.23
N VAL A 724 0.50 -29.84 -3.32
CA VAL A 724 1.61 -29.17 -2.65
C VAL A 724 2.84 -30.05 -2.70
N PHE A 725 3.95 -29.50 -3.16
CA PHE A 725 5.25 -30.16 -3.23
C PHE A 725 6.28 -29.36 -2.42
N LEU A 726 6.37 -29.64 -1.12
CA LEU A 726 7.22 -28.89 -0.19
C LEU A 726 8.73 -29.00 -0.52
N THR A 727 9.17 -30.13 -1.10
CA THR A 727 10.58 -30.37 -1.44
C THR A 727 10.96 -29.67 -2.75
N GLU A 728 10.12 -29.83 -3.77
CA GLU A 728 10.27 -29.20 -5.09
C GLU A 728 9.92 -27.72 -5.08
N LYS A 729 9.31 -27.23 -3.98
CA LYS A 729 8.85 -25.85 -3.80
C LYS A 729 7.92 -25.44 -4.94
N SER A 730 6.82 -26.18 -5.07
CA SER A 730 5.74 -25.87 -6.03
C SER A 730 4.35 -26.18 -5.49
N ALA A 731 3.35 -25.46 -6.01
CA ALA A 731 1.93 -25.62 -5.71
C ALA A 731 1.11 -25.68 -7.01
N VAL A 732 0.02 -26.44 -7.00
CA VAL A 732 -0.98 -26.45 -8.08
C VAL A 732 -2.31 -26.00 -7.51
N LEU A 733 -2.92 -25.00 -8.14
CA LEU A 733 -4.27 -24.52 -7.83
C LEU A 733 -5.20 -24.79 -9.01
N LYS A 734 -6.47 -25.02 -8.72
CA LYS A 734 -7.52 -25.27 -9.73
C LYS A 734 -8.71 -24.35 -9.54
N ASN A 735 -9.39 -24.02 -10.63
CA ASN A 735 -10.59 -23.19 -10.60
C ASN A 735 -11.67 -23.81 -9.70
N PHE A 736 -12.28 -22.97 -8.86
CA PHE A 736 -13.42 -23.35 -8.05
C PHE A 736 -14.73 -22.98 -8.77
N ALA A 737 -15.31 -23.94 -9.49
CA ALA A 737 -16.49 -23.71 -10.32
C ALA A 737 -17.76 -23.34 -9.51
N ASP A 738 -17.80 -23.68 -8.22
CA ASP A 738 -18.89 -23.32 -7.30
C ASP A 738 -18.77 -21.89 -6.74
N PHE A 739 -17.72 -21.14 -7.12
CA PHE A 739 -17.58 -19.72 -6.74
C PHE A 739 -18.74 -18.89 -7.33
N PRO A 740 -19.38 -18.00 -6.56
CA PRO A 740 -20.66 -17.39 -6.99
C PRO A 740 -20.51 -16.33 -8.08
N ASP A 741 -19.36 -15.68 -8.23
CA ASP A 741 -19.19 -14.62 -9.23
C ASP A 741 -18.66 -15.14 -10.56
N LEU A 742 -19.04 -14.44 -11.62
CA LEU A 742 -18.41 -14.55 -12.93
C LEU A 742 -16.96 -14.06 -12.90
N ALA A 743 -16.11 -14.69 -13.71
CA ALA A 743 -14.68 -14.40 -13.78
C ALA A 743 -14.36 -12.94 -14.18
N ASN A 744 -15.29 -12.25 -14.84
CA ASN A 744 -15.10 -10.85 -15.25
C ASN A 744 -15.51 -9.80 -14.21
N ARG A 745 -15.95 -10.20 -12.99
CA ARG A 745 -16.41 -9.27 -11.94
C ARG A 745 -15.42 -8.14 -11.65
N TRP A 746 -14.12 -8.43 -11.64
CA TRP A 746 -13.06 -7.47 -11.32
C TRP A 746 -12.27 -6.98 -12.52
N SER A 747 -12.78 -7.18 -13.73
CA SER A 747 -12.12 -6.81 -15.00
C SER A 747 -11.70 -5.34 -15.07
N GLN A 748 -12.37 -4.44 -14.35
CA GLN A 748 -11.98 -3.02 -14.20
C GLN A 748 -10.55 -2.83 -13.65
N PHE A 749 -10.03 -3.82 -12.91
CA PHE A 749 -8.67 -3.84 -12.39
C PHE A 749 -7.71 -4.62 -13.29
N SER A 750 -8.01 -4.82 -14.58
CA SER A 750 -7.08 -5.50 -15.48
C SER A 750 -5.82 -4.66 -15.74
N GLU A 751 -5.97 -3.35 -15.92
CA GLU A 751 -4.87 -2.44 -16.22
C GLU A 751 -5.07 -1.09 -15.51
N PRO A 752 -4.01 -0.50 -14.91
CA PRO A 752 -4.12 0.82 -14.32
C PRO A 752 -4.26 1.88 -15.41
N LYS A 753 -5.27 2.75 -15.30
CA LYS A 753 -5.47 3.92 -16.18
C LYS A 753 -4.39 5.00 -15.98
N ARG A 754 -3.10 4.69 -16.18
CA ARG A 754 -1.99 5.64 -16.05
C ARG A 754 -2.04 6.66 -17.18
N ALA A 755 -2.09 7.94 -16.84
CA ALA A 755 -2.12 9.01 -17.81
C ALA A 755 -0.77 9.18 -18.52
N THR A 756 -0.79 9.23 -19.85
CA THR A 756 0.30 9.74 -20.68
C THR A 756 0.03 11.21 -20.98
N THR A 757 1.02 12.08 -20.75
CA THR A 757 0.86 13.52 -20.92
C THR A 757 1.86 14.04 -21.95
N VAL A 758 1.41 14.92 -22.83
CA VAL A 758 2.24 15.65 -23.80
C VAL A 758 2.00 17.14 -23.61
N LEU A 759 3.09 17.91 -23.46
CA LEU A 759 3.03 19.37 -23.44
C LEU A 759 3.49 19.93 -24.78
N ASP A 760 2.67 20.82 -25.35
CA ASP A 760 2.97 21.59 -26.55
C ASP A 760 2.83 23.09 -26.27
N GLY A 761 3.62 23.90 -26.96
CA GLY A 761 3.60 25.34 -26.77
C GLY A 761 4.80 26.07 -27.37
N PRO A 762 4.92 27.38 -27.15
CA PRO A 762 5.97 28.18 -27.74
C PRO A 762 7.34 27.84 -27.15
N GLY A 763 8.29 27.41 -28.00
CA GLY A 763 9.69 27.22 -27.61
C GLY A 763 10.44 28.53 -27.25
N GLN A 764 9.82 29.68 -27.51
CA GLN A 764 10.31 31.00 -27.11
C GLN A 764 9.17 31.84 -26.55
N VAL A 765 9.34 32.39 -25.35
CA VAL A 765 8.38 33.25 -24.67
C VAL A 765 8.98 34.63 -24.50
N THR A 766 8.25 35.67 -24.94
CA THR A 766 8.65 37.05 -24.70
C THR A 766 8.36 37.44 -23.26
N VAL A 767 9.38 37.86 -22.52
CA VAL A 767 9.24 38.30 -21.12
C VAL A 767 8.26 39.46 -21.04
N GLY A 768 7.27 39.35 -20.15
CA GLY A 768 6.21 40.35 -20.01
C GLY A 768 5.06 40.22 -21.01
N SER A 769 5.00 39.12 -21.77
CA SER A 769 3.88 38.78 -22.66
C SER A 769 3.19 37.50 -22.19
N GLU A 770 1.91 37.35 -22.54
CA GLU A 770 1.18 36.11 -22.31
C GLU A 770 1.74 34.97 -23.19
N ALA A 771 1.79 33.76 -22.64
CA ALA A 771 2.15 32.55 -23.37
C ALA A 771 1.19 31.41 -23.00
N VAL A 772 0.79 30.63 -24.00
CA VAL A 772 -0.18 29.54 -23.85
C VAL A 772 0.48 28.23 -24.22
N PHE A 773 0.27 27.22 -23.40
CA PHE A 773 0.73 25.85 -23.60
C PHE A 773 -0.46 24.90 -23.49
N ASP A 774 -0.48 23.87 -24.31
CA ASP A 774 -1.51 22.84 -24.34
C ASP A 774 -0.95 21.55 -23.72
N ALA A 775 -1.74 20.94 -22.83
CA ALA A 775 -1.46 19.65 -22.22
C ALA A 775 -2.48 18.63 -22.73
N TYR A 776 -1.99 17.67 -23.51
CA TYR A 776 -2.76 16.55 -24.03
C TYR A 776 -2.55 15.34 -23.12
N ILE A 777 -3.65 14.78 -22.61
CA ILE A 777 -3.67 13.70 -21.63
C ILE A 777 -4.42 12.52 -22.23
N THR A 778 -3.76 11.37 -22.33
CA THR A 778 -4.32 10.18 -22.98
C THR A 778 -4.11 8.92 -22.15
N PHE A 779 -4.95 7.91 -22.38
CA PHE A 779 -4.74 6.53 -21.94
C PHE A 779 -5.02 5.61 -23.13
N LYS A 780 -4.08 4.72 -23.48
CA LYS A 780 -4.14 3.87 -24.70
C LYS A 780 -4.48 4.68 -25.97
N ASP A 781 -3.82 5.83 -26.14
CA ASP A 781 -4.02 6.76 -27.26
C ASP A 781 -5.42 7.40 -27.36
N GLU A 782 -6.31 7.15 -26.40
CA GLU A 782 -7.63 7.79 -26.30
C GLU A 782 -7.60 8.97 -25.31
N PRO A 783 -8.40 10.03 -25.52
CA PRO A 783 -8.50 11.17 -24.61
C PRO A 783 -8.90 10.74 -23.19
N TYR A 784 -8.20 11.26 -22.19
CA TYR A 784 -8.50 10.96 -20.79
C TYR A 784 -9.74 11.73 -20.34
N LEU A 785 -10.75 11.05 -19.79
CA LEU A 785 -12.01 11.67 -19.40
C LEU A 785 -11.80 12.72 -18.30
N LEU A 786 -12.45 13.89 -18.43
CA LEU A 786 -12.41 14.93 -17.40
C LEU A 786 -12.96 14.43 -16.06
N THR A 787 -13.95 13.54 -16.08
CA THR A 787 -14.51 12.91 -14.86
C THR A 787 -13.52 12.00 -14.14
N ASP A 788 -12.46 11.54 -14.80
CA ASP A 788 -11.42 10.68 -14.23
C ASP A 788 -10.18 11.50 -13.80
N ILE A 789 -10.21 12.83 -13.87
CA ILE A 789 -9.11 13.73 -13.48
C ILE A 789 -9.52 14.57 -12.28
N ALA A 790 -8.78 14.45 -11.18
CA ALA A 790 -9.01 15.25 -9.97
C ALA A 790 -8.53 16.70 -10.16
N ARG A 791 -7.36 16.88 -10.76
CA ARG A 791 -6.77 18.19 -11.09
C ARG A 791 -5.57 18.07 -12.03
N VAL A 792 -5.23 19.18 -12.68
CA VAL A 792 -3.99 19.34 -13.46
C VAL A 792 -3.29 20.61 -12.98
N LYS A 793 -2.11 20.46 -12.37
CA LYS A 793 -1.29 21.59 -11.90
C LYS A 793 -0.16 21.86 -12.88
N TYR A 794 0.26 23.12 -12.99
CA TYR A 794 1.49 23.51 -13.67
C TYR A 794 2.47 24.18 -12.71
N ILE A 795 3.76 24.02 -12.98
CA ILE A 795 4.86 24.61 -12.21
C ILE A 795 5.83 25.27 -13.18
N LEU A 796 6.08 26.56 -12.99
CA LEU A 796 7.02 27.34 -13.78
C LEU A 796 8.35 27.47 -13.02
N TYR A 797 9.43 27.05 -13.66
CA TYR A 797 10.80 27.16 -13.14
C TYR A 797 11.63 28.16 -13.92
N ASP A 798 12.52 28.84 -13.21
CA ASP A 798 13.57 29.66 -13.84
C ASP A 798 14.80 28.84 -14.26
N VAL A 799 15.79 29.54 -14.81
CA VAL A 799 17.10 28.99 -15.23
C VAL A 799 17.89 28.31 -14.11
N THR A 800 17.62 28.64 -12.85
CA THR A 800 18.29 28.02 -11.68
C THR A 800 17.53 26.81 -11.14
N GLY A 801 16.34 26.51 -11.69
CA GLY A 801 15.44 25.50 -11.15
C GLY A 801 14.60 26.01 -9.97
N THR A 802 14.56 27.31 -9.72
CA THR A 802 13.70 27.90 -8.68
C THR A 802 12.26 27.95 -9.18
N VAL A 803 11.31 27.52 -8.34
CA VAL A 803 9.87 27.63 -8.61
C VAL A 803 9.45 29.10 -8.56
N LEU A 804 8.97 29.63 -9.69
CA LEU A 804 8.48 31.01 -9.81
C LEU A 804 6.96 31.11 -9.63
N GLU A 805 6.24 30.08 -10.06
CA GLU A 805 4.78 30.06 -10.05
C GLU A 805 4.27 28.62 -10.05
N VAL A 806 3.17 28.41 -9.33
CA VAL A 806 2.35 27.19 -9.40
C VAL A 806 0.92 27.61 -9.63
N GLY A 807 0.22 26.92 -10.52
CA GLY A 807 -1.20 27.19 -10.80
C GLY A 807 -1.91 25.96 -11.34
N ASP A 808 -3.20 26.11 -11.64
CA ASP A 808 -4.02 25.05 -12.21
C ASP A 808 -4.18 25.27 -13.72
N ALA A 809 -4.07 24.19 -14.49
CA ALA A 809 -4.41 24.19 -15.91
C ALA A 809 -5.93 24.18 -16.08
N VAL A 810 -6.42 24.85 -17.13
CA VAL A 810 -7.85 24.96 -17.42
C VAL A 810 -8.26 23.82 -18.33
N ALA A 811 -9.28 23.05 -17.93
CA ALA A 811 -9.89 22.02 -18.78
C ALA A 811 -10.55 22.66 -20.01
N VAL A 812 -10.28 22.10 -21.20
CA VAL A 812 -10.90 22.51 -22.46
C VAL A 812 -11.95 21.47 -22.87
N GLU A 813 -11.53 20.22 -22.99
CA GLU A 813 -12.36 19.05 -23.29
C GLU A 813 -11.64 17.79 -22.75
N ASP A 814 -12.25 16.61 -22.92
CA ASP A 814 -11.60 15.34 -22.54
C ASP A 814 -10.21 15.24 -23.17
N GLY A 815 -9.23 14.91 -22.34
CA GLY A 815 -7.82 14.80 -22.72
C GLY A 815 -7.12 16.11 -23.10
N HIS A 816 -7.74 17.29 -22.94
CA HIS A 816 -7.10 18.56 -23.29
C HIS A 816 -7.24 19.63 -22.19
N PHE A 817 -6.09 20.09 -21.70
CA PHE A 817 -5.96 21.18 -20.75
C PHE A 817 -5.07 22.28 -21.30
N GLN A 818 -5.24 23.50 -20.81
CA GLN A 818 -4.47 24.65 -21.22
C GLN A 818 -3.81 25.35 -20.03
N VAL A 819 -2.53 25.65 -20.17
CA VAL A 819 -1.75 26.46 -19.23
C VAL A 819 -1.53 27.83 -19.85
N THR A 820 -2.02 28.89 -19.19
CA THR A 820 -1.80 30.28 -19.62
C THR A 820 -0.87 30.97 -18.65
N LEU A 821 0.37 31.23 -19.08
CA LEU A 821 1.30 32.06 -18.35
C LEU A 821 0.99 33.53 -18.63
N SER A 822 0.58 34.25 -17.59
CA SER A 822 0.25 35.67 -17.72
C SER A 822 1.50 36.51 -18.04
N ALA A 823 1.29 37.72 -18.57
CA ALA A 823 2.37 38.70 -18.73
C ALA A 823 3.12 39.00 -17.42
N GLU A 824 2.44 38.94 -16.27
CA GLU A 824 3.08 39.12 -14.96
C GLU A 824 3.95 37.92 -14.58
N SER A 825 3.45 36.70 -14.86
CA SER A 825 4.17 35.44 -14.64
C SER A 825 5.46 35.40 -15.46
N THR A 826 5.37 35.70 -16.75
CA THR A 826 6.53 35.69 -17.65
C THR A 826 7.50 36.84 -17.38
N ALA A 827 7.03 37.97 -16.81
CA ALA A 827 7.90 39.07 -16.39
C ALA A 827 8.85 38.70 -15.23
N LYS A 828 8.55 37.65 -14.46
CA LYS A 828 9.43 37.13 -13.40
C LYS A 828 10.60 36.30 -13.95
N LEU A 829 10.51 35.83 -15.20
CA LEU A 829 11.53 34.98 -15.81
C LEU A 829 12.79 35.79 -16.13
N PRO A 830 13.97 35.35 -15.66
CA PRO A 830 15.23 35.84 -16.19
C PRO A 830 15.36 35.46 -17.67
N THR A 831 16.07 36.28 -18.45
CA THR A 831 16.44 35.89 -19.82
C THR A 831 17.28 34.60 -19.78
N GLY A 832 16.82 33.55 -20.48
CA GLY A 832 17.48 32.25 -20.48
C GLY A 832 16.52 31.08 -20.63
N SER A 833 17.00 29.88 -20.26
CA SER A 833 16.19 28.67 -20.23
C SER A 833 15.17 28.75 -19.10
N ALA A 834 13.95 28.30 -19.36
CA ALA A 834 12.87 28.14 -18.40
C ALA A 834 12.21 26.78 -18.64
N ARG A 835 11.52 26.27 -17.61
CA ARG A 835 10.82 24.99 -17.69
C ARG A 835 9.39 25.15 -17.20
N LEU A 836 8.46 24.58 -17.95
CA LEU A 836 7.08 24.37 -17.51
C LEU A 836 6.89 22.88 -17.23
N GLU A 837 6.54 22.50 -16.01
CA GLU A 837 6.11 21.14 -15.67
C GLU A 837 4.58 21.12 -15.51
N VAL A 838 3.94 20.04 -15.93
CA VAL A 838 2.54 19.74 -15.64
C VAL A 838 2.45 18.42 -14.87
N ALA A 839 1.66 18.43 -13.82
CA ALA A 839 1.32 17.29 -12.99
C ALA A 839 -0.18 16.98 -13.11
N VAL A 840 -0.52 15.84 -13.70
CA VAL A 840 -1.89 15.34 -13.84
C VAL A 840 -2.17 14.39 -12.69
N VAL A 841 -3.32 14.57 -12.02
CA VAL A 841 -3.75 13.72 -10.91
C VAL A 841 -4.99 12.95 -11.32
N PRO A 842 -4.83 11.69 -11.79
CA PRO A 842 -5.97 10.83 -12.06
C PRO A 842 -6.71 10.44 -10.78
N ILE A 843 -8.01 10.20 -10.91
CA ILE A 843 -8.86 9.57 -9.87
C ILE A 843 -8.68 8.04 -9.84
N PRO A 844 -8.71 7.30 -10.97
CA PRO A 844 -8.71 5.84 -10.94
C PRO A 844 -7.34 5.21 -10.64
N VAL A 845 -6.27 6.01 -10.50
CA VAL A 845 -4.92 5.53 -10.13
C VAL A 845 -4.25 6.53 -9.19
N ALA A 846 -3.54 6.03 -8.18
CA ALA A 846 -2.84 6.86 -7.17
C ALA A 846 -1.55 7.52 -7.68
N ILE A 847 -1.03 7.05 -8.83
CA ILE A 847 0.21 7.57 -9.42
C ILE A 847 -0.13 8.71 -10.39
N PRO A 848 0.27 9.97 -10.11
CA PRO A 848 0.17 11.09 -11.05
C PRO A 848 1.06 10.90 -12.29
N SER A 849 0.77 11.68 -13.33
CA SER A 849 1.63 11.83 -14.51
C SER A 849 2.34 13.18 -14.48
N PHE A 850 3.65 13.18 -14.74
CA PHE A 850 4.45 14.41 -14.82
C PHE A 850 5.04 14.56 -16.22
N THR A 851 5.01 15.77 -16.77
CA THR A 851 5.66 16.09 -18.04
C THR A 851 6.20 17.49 -18.01
N SER A 852 7.41 17.69 -18.56
CA SER A 852 8.08 18.99 -18.59
C SER A 852 8.34 19.45 -20.03
N PHE A 853 8.26 20.75 -20.25
CA PHE A 853 8.58 21.43 -21.49
C PHE A 853 9.60 22.55 -21.23
N ASP A 854 10.77 22.46 -21.85
CA ASP A 854 11.81 23.49 -21.76
C ASP A 854 11.63 24.53 -22.88
N PHE A 855 11.69 25.82 -22.54
CA PHE A 855 11.57 26.94 -23.48
C PHE A 855 12.57 28.07 -23.15
N VAL A 856 12.71 29.03 -24.06
CA VAL A 856 13.61 30.19 -23.86
C VAL A 856 12.79 31.44 -23.56
N ALA A 857 13.05 32.09 -22.43
CA ALA A 857 12.51 33.39 -22.07
C ALA A 857 13.44 34.52 -22.57
N GLN A 858 12.91 35.50 -23.32
CA GLN A 858 13.69 36.62 -23.87
C GLN A 858 12.96 37.94 -23.97
#